data_AF-A0A9N8PPJ7-F1
#
_entry.id   AF-A0A9N8PPJ7-F1
#
_cell.length_a   1.000
_cell.length_b   1.000
_cell.length_c   1.000
_cell.angle_alpha   90.00
_cell.angle_beta   90.00
_cell.angle_gamma   90.00
#
_symmetry.space_group_name_H-M   'P 1'
#
loop_
_entity.id
_entity.type
_entity.pdbx_description
1 polymer ?
#
loop_
_entity_poly.entity_id
_entity_poly.type
_entity_poly.pdbx_seq_one_letter_code
_entity_poly.pdbx_strand_id
1 'polypeptide(L)'
;MKKALHKLVPGHHRRSTSASGNYSNSDSGTPTSASRASTDMVERPRASLDNRDRPSSKARFASPRNSTSIDTRNSVDHSRASTDLSHRRQSRSTSHHRPTHSPLGAFRHKLRRGSSSSSSNDGRPLNAAGEPMSKAQLRKRAKLQQKEERHRKAQEHSAADRKLQQQTQARAEADETGDMKSKYGVLPLNSYAPAQPANEKKVNLLELSERDVGSWVTFRARVHMIRQISSRRVFIALRQQTASIQGVLHEHAGVSLGMVYWAKHLKLESVVRVRAVVQEPKAKQGKITGCSVGNIEVSIHELHIEGSRTAPLPFNVAEAEVTREEAELSKNARHHISDRTRLANRIVDLRTNTSQSIFRVQSGVSSFFREYLRGQGFMEIHTPKLQGGATESGASVFKVDYFGRPAFLAQSPQLAKQMCISADFGRVFEIGAVFRAENSNTHRHMTEYTGLDLEMAIDEHYHEVLRVLDGLFKFMFKKVYENYRHEIDTLKKHFPHEDLVWLDKTPIIPFAEGIRLLNESGWRDDNGNPLPEDEDLGTRDEIQLGKVIKQVYGTDYYVLDKFPAGARPFYAMPDPNNPKITNSFDIFLRGQEILSGGQRIHDEKMLTKQMERLKMDPSTLDEYMQGFAWGAPPHGGGGIGLERMLMLLLSLGDIRHATLFPRDPKSLPAKPIVKQLRHPEASTLHPQWEGQDRHSAGYELPSVEMLIANYGDASNTSWLEPRTEIWRDDATGAAIGFVPHQGYAITVGDPLCHKSQYARTIAGYLHYIKKERGIKPLWLLCGGAVEEVLSSHQFDWRTFSVAAEQRLDPGNNPAVHDHDIQRKIRHASKEGVKVHDYPLGSPIPAEIKQKIDGRIKDWLANRKGKQVHLTDIHPWQDEAHRQYHYTTDKDGKIAGFVIMAQLSPDHGWQVKFSLDFPGAPSGAIELLVMHALSQCAAGGATSVTFGGGASSKLTPGHNLKGTRIKVLSKAYHAIATELKLTAKSEFREKLGAQDDPIYVCYPPHGLGPGGVKAILTFFEDTDDGNN
;
A
#
# COMPACT_ATOMS: atom_id res chain seq x y z
N MET A 1 -30.11 -40.76 -27.88
CA MET A 1 -30.10 -42.08 -28.55
C MET A 1 -30.59 -43.13 -27.55
N LYS A 2 -31.59 -43.98 -27.87
CA LYS A 2 -32.14 -44.97 -26.91
C LYS A 2 -32.50 -46.34 -27.54
N LYS A 3 -31.95 -46.63 -28.73
CA LYS A 3 -32.01 -47.91 -29.45
C LYS A 3 -30.72 -48.13 -30.24
N ALA A 4 -29.68 -48.60 -29.57
CA ALA A 4 -28.48 -49.18 -30.20
C ALA A 4 -27.79 -50.12 -29.20
N LEU A 5 -27.79 -51.42 -29.49
CA LEU A 5 -26.83 -52.44 -29.03
C LEU A 5 -26.49 -52.41 -27.52
N HIS A 6 -27.38 -52.89 -26.66
CA HIS A 6 -27.28 -54.27 -26.16
C HIS A 6 -26.79 -55.35 -27.16
N LYS A 7 -25.59 -55.89 -26.91
CA LYS A 7 -24.98 -57.18 -27.32
C LYS A 7 -23.47 -57.04 -26.99
N LEU A 8 -22.78 -57.90 -26.24
CA LEU A 8 -23.01 -59.29 -25.79
C LEU A 8 -22.60 -59.51 -24.31
N VAL A 9 -23.16 -60.57 -23.71
CA VAL A 9 -22.98 -61.18 -22.36
C VAL A 9 -23.43 -62.67 -22.53
N PRO A 10 -22.99 -63.73 -21.79
CA PRO A 10 -22.11 -63.83 -20.60
C PRO A 10 -20.94 -64.86 -20.71
N GLY A 11 -20.24 -65.10 -19.59
CA GLY A 11 -19.40 -66.30 -19.33
C GLY A 11 -18.39 -66.04 -18.19
N HIS A 12 -18.63 -66.31 -16.88
CA HIS A 12 -18.75 -67.61 -16.19
C HIS A 12 -17.55 -68.55 -16.49
N HIS A 13 -16.91 -69.21 -15.50
CA HIS A 13 -17.35 -69.54 -14.14
C HIS A 13 -16.20 -70.05 -13.23
N ARG A 14 -16.27 -69.81 -11.90
CA ARG A 14 -15.63 -70.63 -10.83
C ARG A 14 -14.07 -70.65 -10.82
N ARG A 15 -13.36 -71.10 -9.77
CA ARG A 15 -13.74 -71.71 -8.48
C ARG A 15 -12.80 -71.26 -7.34
N SER A 16 -13.39 -71.05 -6.18
CA SER A 16 -12.85 -71.18 -4.82
C SER A 16 -11.81 -72.30 -4.57
N THR A 17 -10.86 -72.05 -3.65
CA THR A 17 -10.31 -72.92 -2.56
C THR A 17 -8.92 -72.40 -2.14
N SER A 18 -8.41 -72.47 -0.91
CA SER A 18 -8.93 -72.44 0.48
C SER A 18 -7.80 -72.91 1.42
N ALA A 19 -7.69 -72.35 2.64
CA ALA A 19 -6.88 -72.90 3.75
C ALA A 19 -5.34 -72.96 3.51
N SER A 20 -4.46 -73.07 4.52
CA SER A 20 -4.52 -72.72 5.96
C SER A 20 -3.10 -72.82 6.55
N GLY A 21 -2.76 -72.01 7.55
CA GLY A 21 -1.49 -72.14 8.28
C GLY A 21 -1.42 -71.23 9.51
N ASN A 22 -1.75 -71.79 10.68
CA ASN A 22 -1.54 -71.11 11.96
C ASN A 22 -0.06 -71.20 12.38
N TYR A 23 0.42 -70.28 13.22
CA TYR A 23 0.81 -70.63 14.60
C TYR A 23 0.97 -69.37 15.48
N SER A 24 0.70 -69.52 16.78
CA SER A 24 0.94 -68.55 17.86
C SER A 24 2.34 -68.80 18.49
N ASN A 25 2.85 -68.11 19.52
CA ASN A 25 2.24 -67.32 20.59
C ASN A 25 3.29 -66.47 21.37
N SER A 26 2.85 -65.53 22.24
CA SER A 26 3.54 -65.02 23.48
C SER A 26 4.95 -64.37 23.43
N ASP A 27 5.43 -63.62 24.42
CA ASP A 27 4.84 -62.57 25.31
C ASP A 27 5.97 -61.82 26.09
N SER A 28 5.64 -60.68 26.74
CA SER A 28 6.30 -60.05 27.92
C SER A 28 7.78 -59.58 27.90
N GLY A 29 8.00 -58.25 28.00
CA GLY A 29 8.17 -57.63 29.33
C GLY A 29 9.54 -57.14 29.89
N THR A 30 10.07 -55.99 29.42
CA THR A 30 10.87 -54.98 30.19
C THR A 30 12.26 -55.39 30.78
N PRO A 31 13.13 -54.47 31.30
CA PRO A 31 13.09 -52.98 31.45
C PRO A 31 14.22 -52.27 30.62
N THR A 32 14.97 -51.17 30.93
CA THR A 32 15.16 -50.31 32.13
C THR A 32 15.71 -48.89 31.81
N SER A 33 14.98 -47.84 32.24
CA SER A 33 15.37 -46.51 32.81
C SER A 33 16.72 -45.75 32.57
N ALA A 34 16.57 -44.42 32.33
CA ALA A 34 17.16 -43.27 33.09
C ALA A 34 18.68 -42.91 33.00
N SER A 35 19.13 -41.65 33.24
CA SER A 35 18.52 -40.29 33.24
C SER A 35 19.57 -39.15 33.47
N ARG A 36 19.17 -37.87 33.25
CA ARG A 36 19.74 -36.60 33.84
C ARG A 36 21.15 -36.16 33.35
N ALA A 37 21.37 -34.92 32.88
CA ALA A 37 21.49 -33.59 33.55
C ALA A 37 22.98 -33.20 33.79
N SER A 38 23.45 -31.94 33.79
CA SER A 38 22.89 -30.60 33.48
C SER A 38 24.01 -29.53 33.35
N THR A 39 23.61 -28.27 33.04
CA THR A 39 24.22 -26.98 33.49
C THR A 39 25.62 -26.52 33.00
N ASP A 40 25.61 -25.33 32.36
CA ASP A 40 26.39 -24.11 32.71
C ASP A 40 27.83 -23.81 32.20
N MET A 41 27.89 -22.74 31.38
CA MET A 41 28.59 -21.45 31.64
C MET A 41 30.06 -21.16 31.21
N VAL A 42 30.26 -19.88 30.80
CA VAL A 42 31.45 -18.99 30.92
C VAL A 42 32.61 -19.03 29.88
N GLU A 43 32.53 -18.07 28.95
CA GLU A 43 33.52 -17.06 28.49
C GLU A 43 35.01 -17.34 28.14
N ARG A 44 35.40 -16.81 26.95
CA ARG A 44 36.61 -15.96 26.64
C ARG A 44 38.03 -16.59 26.54
N PRO A 45 39.05 -15.86 26.02
CA PRO A 45 39.05 -14.64 25.16
C PRO A 45 40.06 -14.60 23.96
N ARG A 46 39.68 -13.83 22.91
CA ARG A 46 40.49 -12.85 22.09
C ARG A 46 41.87 -13.17 21.46
N ALA A 47 42.12 -12.38 20.40
CA ALA A 47 43.41 -11.89 19.86
C ALA A 47 44.20 -12.84 18.93
N SER A 48 44.95 -12.39 17.91
CA SER A 48 44.87 -11.29 16.89
C SER A 48 46.25 -11.12 16.26
N LEU A 49 46.37 -10.81 14.95
CA LEU A 49 47.35 -9.85 14.37
C LEU A 49 47.29 -9.79 12.82
N ASP A 50 47.86 -8.71 12.26
CA ASP A 50 48.13 -8.46 10.83
C ASP A 50 49.22 -9.42 10.26
N ASN A 51 49.64 -9.42 8.98
CA ASN A 51 49.82 -8.32 8.01
C ASN A 51 50.08 -8.85 6.57
N ARG A 52 50.05 -7.95 5.57
CA ARG A 52 50.84 -7.81 4.30
C ARG A 52 51.54 -9.04 3.63
N ASP A 53 51.75 -9.10 2.31
CA ASP A 53 52.06 -8.02 1.36
C ASP A 53 51.77 -8.35 -0.14
N ARG A 54 52.10 -7.43 -1.08
CA ARG A 54 51.99 -7.58 -2.56
C ARG A 54 53.31 -8.07 -3.22
N PRO A 55 53.25 -8.57 -4.48
CA PRO A 55 53.85 -7.79 -5.59
C PRO A 55 53.04 -7.82 -6.92
N SER A 56 53.65 -7.42 -8.06
CA SER A 56 52.93 -6.97 -9.29
C SER A 56 53.57 -7.31 -10.66
N SER A 57 52.75 -7.46 -11.71
CA SER A 57 53.07 -7.09 -13.12
C SER A 57 51.75 -6.78 -13.86
N LYS A 58 51.58 -5.86 -14.83
CA LYS A 58 52.36 -5.23 -15.94
C LYS A 58 52.33 -5.97 -17.29
N ALA A 59 51.41 -5.53 -18.17
CA ALA A 59 51.48 -5.61 -19.63
C ALA A 59 50.90 -4.30 -20.26
N ARG A 60 51.04 -4.08 -21.57
CA ARG A 60 50.69 -2.82 -22.29
C ARG A 60 50.22 -3.10 -23.74
N PHE A 61 49.69 -2.04 -24.38
CA PHE A 61 49.49 -1.86 -25.84
C PHE A 61 48.30 -2.65 -26.45
N ALA A 62 47.60 -2.16 -27.50
CA ALA A 62 47.63 -0.86 -28.19
C ALA A 62 46.25 -0.51 -28.81
N SER A 63 46.09 0.74 -29.26
CA SER A 63 45.01 1.17 -30.17
C SER A 63 45.60 1.60 -31.52
N PRO A 64 44.85 1.48 -32.63
CA PRO A 64 44.96 2.40 -33.76
C PRO A 64 43.80 3.42 -33.78
N ARG A 65 43.89 4.41 -34.68
CA ARG A 65 42.94 5.53 -34.86
C ARG A 65 42.44 5.60 -36.31
N ASN A 66 41.59 6.61 -36.58
CA ASN A 66 41.29 7.22 -37.89
C ASN A 66 40.39 6.36 -38.82
N SER A 67 39.60 6.89 -39.75
CA SER A 67 38.95 8.22 -39.98
C SER A 67 38.19 8.10 -41.32
N THR A 68 37.02 8.71 -41.54
CA THR A 68 36.88 10.08 -42.10
C THR A 68 35.38 10.43 -42.26
N SER A 69 35.08 11.72 -42.47
CA SER A 69 33.76 12.30 -42.72
C SER A 69 33.36 12.33 -44.20
N ILE A 70 32.05 12.37 -44.51
CA ILE A 70 31.48 13.29 -45.53
C ILE A 70 29.94 13.40 -45.44
N ASP A 71 29.51 14.64 -45.64
CA ASP A 71 28.21 15.25 -46.00
C ASP A 71 27.26 14.47 -46.96
N THR A 72 25.97 14.80 -47.17
CA THR A 72 25.07 15.89 -46.68
C THR A 72 23.56 15.55 -46.85
N ARG A 73 22.69 16.35 -46.20
CA ARG A 73 21.32 16.77 -46.63
C ARG A 73 20.30 15.69 -47.10
N ASN A 74 19.15 15.62 -46.40
CA ASN A 74 18.06 16.57 -46.65
C ASN A 74 16.95 16.51 -45.58
N SER A 75 16.17 17.59 -45.46
CA SER A 75 15.04 17.73 -44.53
C SER A 75 13.73 17.88 -45.29
N VAL A 76 12.64 17.23 -44.84
CA VAL A 76 11.27 17.63 -45.18
C VAL A 76 10.36 17.43 -43.95
N ASP A 77 9.56 18.45 -43.63
CA ASP A 77 8.45 18.38 -42.68
C ASP A 77 7.29 17.51 -43.21
N HIS A 78 6.44 16.98 -42.32
CA HIS A 78 5.08 17.54 -42.18
C HIS A 78 4.15 16.79 -41.19
N SER A 79 3.55 17.60 -40.31
CA SER A 79 2.19 17.51 -39.75
C SER A 79 1.36 16.22 -39.91
N ARG A 80 0.95 15.64 -38.77
CA ARG A 80 -0.33 14.92 -38.66
C ARG A 80 -1.50 15.91 -38.66
N ALA A 81 -2.47 15.70 -39.54
CA ALA A 81 -3.80 16.31 -39.48
C ALA A 81 -4.88 15.21 -39.49
N SER A 82 -6.08 15.53 -39.01
CA SER A 82 -7.22 14.61 -38.89
C SER A 82 -8.32 14.92 -39.93
N THR A 83 -9.45 14.18 -39.86
CA THR A 83 -10.65 14.29 -40.71
C THR A 83 -10.48 13.67 -42.13
N ASP A 84 -11.50 13.11 -42.81
CA ASP A 84 -12.89 12.81 -42.43
C ASP A 84 -13.53 11.70 -43.32
N LEU A 85 -14.71 11.20 -42.93
CA LEU A 85 -15.76 10.54 -43.77
C LEU A 85 -15.38 9.24 -44.56
N SER A 86 -16.30 8.47 -45.18
CA SER A 86 -17.61 7.93 -44.74
C SER A 86 -18.15 6.87 -45.76
N HIS A 87 -19.39 6.39 -45.58
CA HIS A 87 -20.26 5.63 -46.53
C HIS A 87 -20.04 4.10 -46.73
N ARG A 88 -21.04 3.25 -47.10
CA ARG A 88 -22.54 3.24 -46.99
C ARG A 88 -23.11 1.90 -47.56
N ARG A 89 -24.41 1.60 -47.36
CA ARG A 89 -25.35 0.66 -48.09
C ARG A 89 -25.42 -0.83 -47.63
N GLN A 90 -26.56 -1.57 -47.75
CA GLN A 90 -28.02 -1.24 -47.78
C GLN A 90 -28.94 -2.51 -47.64
N SER A 91 -30.29 -2.33 -47.72
CA SER A 91 -31.43 -3.30 -47.63
C SER A 91 -31.88 -3.68 -46.20
N ARG A 92 -33.17 -3.71 -45.76
CA ARG A 92 -34.56 -3.96 -46.28
C ARG A 92 -35.01 -5.43 -46.14
N SER A 93 -36.16 -5.79 -45.53
CA SER A 93 -37.28 -5.01 -44.89
C SER A 93 -37.90 -5.80 -43.70
N THR A 94 -39.17 -5.79 -43.21
CA THR A 94 -40.51 -5.37 -43.70
C THR A 94 -41.42 -4.79 -42.57
N SER A 95 -42.50 -5.46 -42.13
CA SER A 95 -43.55 -5.00 -41.17
C SER A 95 -44.08 -6.20 -40.33
N HIS A 96 -44.75 -6.06 -39.17
CA HIS A 96 -45.57 -5.00 -38.54
C HIS A 96 -45.20 -4.83 -37.03
N HIS A 97 -45.47 -3.77 -36.26
CA HIS A 97 -46.43 -2.63 -36.25
C HIS A 97 -47.70 -2.76 -35.37
N ARG A 98 -47.56 -2.60 -34.04
CA ARG A 98 -48.48 -1.81 -33.17
C ARG A 98 -47.63 -0.93 -32.20
N PRO A 99 -48.04 0.30 -31.83
CA PRO A 99 -47.08 1.33 -31.43
C PRO A 99 -47.06 1.71 -29.93
N THR A 100 -45.93 2.26 -29.49
CA THR A 100 -45.75 3.00 -28.23
C THR A 100 -45.19 4.39 -28.52
N HIS A 101 -45.70 5.45 -27.89
CA HIS A 101 -45.25 6.84 -28.10
C HIS A 101 -44.49 7.42 -26.90
N SER A 102 -43.44 8.19 -27.19
CA SER A 102 -42.68 9.01 -26.23
C SER A 102 -43.12 10.48 -26.30
N PRO A 103 -43.32 11.19 -25.17
CA PRO A 103 -43.79 12.58 -25.16
C PRO A 103 -42.66 13.62 -25.06
N LEU A 104 -42.35 14.28 -26.18
CA LEU A 104 -41.73 15.61 -26.20
C LEU A 104 -42.83 16.64 -26.53
N GLY A 105 -43.21 17.49 -25.57
CA GLY A 105 -44.26 18.50 -25.82
C GLY A 105 -44.85 19.17 -24.58
N ALA A 106 -44.07 19.99 -23.87
CA ALA A 106 -44.54 20.69 -22.66
C ALA A 106 -43.97 22.11 -22.48
N PHE A 107 -43.80 22.87 -23.57
CA PHE A 107 -43.22 24.23 -23.51
C PHE A 107 -44.05 25.33 -24.20
N ARG A 108 -45.39 25.23 -24.17
CA ARG A 108 -46.28 26.34 -24.59
C ARG A 108 -47.72 26.24 -24.08
N HIS A 109 -47.98 26.56 -22.81
CA HIS A 109 -49.26 27.19 -22.40
C HIS A 109 -49.18 27.77 -20.97
N LYS A 110 -48.98 29.09 -20.86
CA LYS A 110 -49.15 29.83 -19.59
C LYS A 110 -49.42 31.31 -19.82
N LEU A 111 -50.64 31.65 -20.26
CA LEU A 111 -51.14 33.02 -20.36
C LEU A 111 -52.68 33.05 -20.24
N ARG A 112 -53.19 34.17 -19.70
CA ARG A 112 -54.61 34.54 -19.42
C ARG A 112 -55.39 33.77 -18.34
N ARG A 113 -55.70 34.51 -17.26
CA ARG A 113 -56.99 34.72 -16.54
C ARG A 113 -57.89 33.49 -16.24
N GLY A 114 -58.41 33.25 -15.03
CA GLY A 114 -58.21 33.88 -13.70
C GLY A 114 -59.48 34.54 -13.10
N SER A 115 -59.90 34.07 -11.92
CA SER A 115 -60.97 34.62 -11.04
C SER A 115 -60.92 33.95 -9.65
N SER A 116 -61.71 34.42 -8.67
CA SER A 116 -62.03 33.79 -7.35
C SER A 116 -60.82 33.40 -6.45
N SER A 117 -60.46 34.11 -5.38
CA SER A 117 -61.17 34.38 -4.09
C SER A 117 -60.79 33.41 -2.96
N SER A 118 -60.28 34.00 -1.87
CA SER A 118 -59.88 33.45 -0.56
C SER A 118 -60.47 32.10 -0.06
N SER A 119 -59.60 31.19 0.41
CA SER A 119 -59.73 30.57 1.75
C SER A 119 -58.45 29.84 2.22
N SER A 120 -58.07 30.12 3.48
CA SER A 120 -57.31 29.34 4.50
C SER A 120 -56.18 28.30 4.20
N ASN A 121 -55.18 28.35 5.09
CA ASN A 121 -54.27 27.28 5.56
C ASN A 121 -53.50 26.39 4.56
N ASP A 122 -52.22 26.74 4.37
CA ASP A 122 -51.15 25.77 4.06
C ASP A 122 -50.05 25.89 5.13
N GLY A 123 -50.20 25.13 6.22
CA GLY A 123 -49.45 25.27 7.48
C GLY A 123 -47.98 24.80 7.43
N ARG A 124 -47.21 25.25 6.43
CA ARG A 124 -45.81 24.85 6.23
C ARG A 124 -44.89 25.73 7.08
N PRO A 125 -44.04 25.15 7.95
CA PRO A 125 -43.10 25.94 8.73
C PRO A 125 -42.12 26.70 7.82
N LEU A 126 -41.86 27.95 8.18
CA LEU A 126 -41.07 28.90 7.40
C LEU A 126 -39.56 28.66 7.54
N ASN A 127 -38.79 29.18 6.57
CA ASN A 127 -37.34 29.28 6.61
C ASN A 127 -36.90 30.56 7.38
N ALA A 128 -35.58 30.75 7.55
CA ALA A 128 -35.02 31.91 8.26
C ALA A 128 -35.21 33.27 7.55
N ALA A 129 -35.72 33.27 6.31
CA ALA A 129 -36.10 34.47 5.55
C ALA A 129 -37.63 34.69 5.50
N GLY A 130 -38.41 33.89 6.24
CA GLY A 130 -39.88 34.00 6.31
C GLY A 130 -40.65 33.28 5.20
N GLU A 131 -40.00 32.51 4.33
CA GLU A 131 -40.68 31.82 3.21
C GLU A 131 -41.06 30.37 3.57
N PRO A 132 -42.14 29.79 3.00
CA PRO A 132 -42.51 28.39 3.21
C PRO A 132 -41.41 27.39 2.77
N MET A 133 -40.97 26.51 3.68
CA MET A 133 -39.88 25.56 3.36
C MET A 133 -40.21 24.59 2.22
N SER A 134 -39.23 24.37 1.36
CA SER A 134 -39.29 23.40 0.25
C SER A 134 -39.34 21.94 0.75
N LYS A 135 -39.86 21.02 -0.08
CA LYS A 135 -39.89 19.58 0.20
C LYS A 135 -38.50 18.98 0.49
N ALA A 136 -37.43 19.57 -0.04
CA ALA A 136 -36.05 19.15 0.24
C ALA A 136 -35.58 19.60 1.64
N GLN A 137 -35.86 20.85 2.02
CA GLN A 137 -35.57 21.37 3.36
C GLN A 137 -36.36 20.61 4.44
N LEU A 138 -37.65 20.32 4.20
CA LEU A 138 -38.47 19.51 5.10
C LEU A 138 -37.89 18.10 5.30
N ARG A 139 -37.44 17.41 4.24
CA ARG A 139 -36.74 16.12 4.35
C ARG A 139 -35.41 16.21 5.10
N LYS A 140 -34.64 17.30 4.93
CA LYS A 140 -33.38 17.53 5.67
C LYS A 140 -33.66 17.77 7.17
N ARG A 141 -34.68 18.57 7.50
CA ARG A 141 -35.11 18.84 8.88
C ARG A 141 -35.65 17.58 9.56
N ALA A 142 -36.47 16.78 8.89
CA ALA A 142 -36.95 15.50 9.42
C ALA A 142 -35.80 14.51 9.72
N LYS A 143 -34.79 14.41 8.85
CA LYS A 143 -33.58 13.59 9.13
C LYS A 143 -32.75 14.13 10.30
N LEU A 144 -32.68 15.46 10.48
CA LEU A 144 -32.02 16.08 11.63
C LEU A 144 -32.78 15.77 12.93
N GLN A 145 -34.08 16.02 12.97
CA GLN A 145 -34.93 15.72 14.13
C GLN A 145 -34.92 14.23 14.50
N GLN A 146 -34.93 13.32 13.52
CA GLN A 146 -34.81 11.88 13.78
C GLN A 146 -33.42 11.50 14.32
N LYS A 147 -32.35 12.21 13.91
CA LYS A 147 -31.00 12.02 14.45
C LYS A 147 -30.88 12.58 15.87
N GLU A 148 -31.46 13.74 16.14
CA GLU A 148 -31.51 14.41 17.45
C GLU A 148 -32.33 13.61 18.45
N GLU A 149 -33.51 13.11 18.06
CA GLU A 149 -34.35 12.23 18.90
C GLU A 149 -33.63 10.92 19.22
N ARG A 150 -32.95 10.30 18.23
CA ARG A 150 -32.13 9.10 18.45
C ARG A 150 -30.94 9.39 19.37
N HIS A 151 -30.32 10.56 19.27
CA HIS A 151 -29.24 10.99 20.16
C HIS A 151 -29.75 11.21 21.59
N ARG A 152 -30.89 11.90 21.75
CA ARG A 152 -31.50 12.16 23.05
C ARG A 152 -31.92 10.85 23.74
N LYS A 153 -32.58 9.93 23.02
CA LYS A 153 -32.91 8.59 23.53
C LYS A 153 -31.69 7.77 23.91
N ALA A 154 -30.57 7.89 23.18
CA ALA A 154 -29.31 7.25 23.54
C ALA A 154 -28.67 7.88 24.79
N GLN A 155 -28.77 9.20 24.98
CA GLN A 155 -28.32 9.89 26.20
C GLN A 155 -29.21 9.55 27.41
N GLU A 156 -30.53 9.51 27.23
CA GLU A 156 -31.52 9.08 28.23
C GLU A 156 -31.22 7.63 28.68
N HIS A 157 -31.02 6.71 27.75
CA HIS A 157 -30.65 5.32 28.04
C HIS A 157 -29.29 5.25 28.78
N SER A 158 -28.25 5.92 28.27
CA SER A 158 -26.93 5.91 28.90
C SER A 158 -26.92 6.55 30.30
N ALA A 159 -27.79 7.53 30.57
CA ALA A 159 -27.96 8.11 31.89
C ALA A 159 -28.71 7.16 32.85
N ALA A 160 -29.70 6.42 32.35
CA ALA A 160 -30.38 5.36 33.10
C ALA A 160 -29.41 4.21 33.43
N ASP A 161 -28.61 3.73 32.46
CA ASP A 161 -27.58 2.71 32.64
C ASP A 161 -26.55 3.15 33.70
N ARG A 162 -26.10 4.41 33.66
CA ARG A 162 -25.17 4.96 34.67
C ARG A 162 -25.77 5.01 36.08
N LYS A 163 -27.04 5.40 36.22
CA LYS A 163 -27.74 5.37 37.52
C LYS A 163 -27.91 3.94 38.03
N LEU A 164 -28.30 3.00 37.16
CA LEU A 164 -28.42 1.58 37.49
C LEU A 164 -27.06 0.96 37.85
N GLN A 165 -25.97 1.36 37.16
CA GLN A 165 -24.61 0.97 37.49
C GLN A 165 -24.21 1.46 38.87
N GLN A 166 -24.42 2.74 39.18
CA GLN A 166 -24.12 3.32 40.49
C GLN A 166 -24.92 2.65 41.61
N GLN A 167 -26.23 2.42 41.42
CA GLN A 167 -27.08 1.72 42.40
C GLN A 167 -26.69 0.24 42.57
N THR A 168 -26.39 -0.46 41.48
CA THR A 168 -26.00 -1.88 41.55
C THR A 168 -24.60 -2.06 42.14
N GLN A 169 -23.68 -1.13 41.86
CA GLN A 169 -22.34 -1.14 42.43
C GLN A 169 -22.34 -0.77 43.92
N ALA A 170 -23.05 0.29 44.33
CA ALA A 170 -23.20 0.62 45.74
C ALA A 170 -23.88 -0.51 46.54
N ARG A 171 -24.81 -1.24 45.91
CA ARG A 171 -25.41 -2.44 46.49
C ARG A 171 -24.43 -3.62 46.55
N ALA A 172 -23.65 -3.87 45.51
CA ALA A 172 -22.59 -4.88 45.53
C ALA A 172 -21.53 -4.57 46.60
N GLU A 173 -21.18 -3.30 46.79
CA GLU A 173 -20.24 -2.84 47.82
C GLU A 173 -20.79 -2.96 49.25
N ALA A 174 -22.10 -3.17 49.42
CA ALA A 174 -22.74 -3.49 50.70
C ALA A 174 -23.01 -5.00 50.89
N ASP A 175 -23.39 -5.71 49.82
CA ASP A 175 -23.86 -7.11 49.86
C ASP A 175 -22.73 -8.15 49.57
N GLU A 176 -21.56 -7.79 49.02
CA GLU A 176 -20.50 -8.74 48.61
C GLU A 176 -19.42 -8.99 49.67
N THR A 177 -19.07 -10.27 49.88
CA THR A 177 -17.87 -10.67 50.63
C THR A 177 -16.60 -10.51 49.79
N GLY A 178 -15.43 -10.40 50.46
CA GLY A 178 -14.14 -10.34 49.77
C GLY A 178 -13.84 -11.56 48.88
N ASP A 179 -14.32 -12.74 49.27
CA ASP A 179 -14.29 -13.95 48.43
C ASP A 179 -15.10 -13.78 47.14
N MET A 180 -16.37 -13.34 47.22
CA MET A 180 -17.20 -13.08 46.04
C MET A 180 -16.55 -12.06 45.10
N LYS A 181 -15.99 -10.99 45.66
CA LYS A 181 -15.31 -9.93 44.90
C LYS A 181 -14.02 -10.40 44.21
N SER A 182 -13.35 -11.43 44.74
CA SER A 182 -12.14 -12.02 44.14
C SER A 182 -12.41 -12.85 42.88
N LYS A 183 -13.64 -13.34 42.69
CA LYS A 183 -14.03 -14.27 41.61
C LYS A 183 -14.24 -13.60 40.25
N TYR A 184 -14.18 -12.28 40.18
CA TYR A 184 -14.35 -11.54 38.93
C TYR A 184 -13.49 -10.28 38.85
N GLY A 185 -13.53 -9.60 37.70
CA GLY A 185 -12.77 -8.36 37.46
C GLY A 185 -11.67 -8.51 36.41
N VAL A 186 -10.60 -7.73 36.55
CA VAL A 186 -9.48 -7.68 35.60
C VAL A 186 -8.22 -8.21 36.28
N LEU A 187 -7.56 -9.19 35.67
CA LEU A 187 -6.26 -9.67 36.16
C LEU A 187 -5.15 -8.65 35.85
N PRO A 188 -4.09 -8.58 36.67
CA PRO A 188 -2.92 -7.75 36.36
C PRO A 188 -2.29 -8.18 35.03
N LEU A 189 -1.61 -7.24 34.37
CA LEU A 189 -0.89 -7.51 33.13
C LEU A 189 0.11 -8.66 33.34
N ASN A 190 0.07 -9.65 32.45
CA ASN A 190 0.97 -10.81 32.54
C ASN A 190 2.39 -10.46 32.07
N SER A 191 3.18 -9.83 32.93
CA SER A 191 4.56 -9.40 32.71
C SER A 191 5.59 -10.44 33.18
N TYR A 192 5.31 -11.73 32.97
CA TYR A 192 5.95 -12.89 33.61
C TYR A 192 5.67 -12.95 35.13
N ALA A 193 5.18 -14.10 35.62
CA ALA A 193 4.50 -14.17 36.91
C ALA A 193 5.13 -15.16 37.91
N PRO A 194 5.81 -14.69 38.97
CA PRO A 194 6.13 -15.47 40.17
C PRO A 194 4.99 -15.43 41.21
N ALA A 195 3.73 -15.38 40.76
CA ALA A 195 2.56 -15.12 41.61
C ALA A 195 1.26 -15.86 41.19
N GLN A 196 1.33 -16.80 40.25
CA GLN A 196 0.22 -17.71 39.93
C GLN A 196 0.57 -19.13 40.40
N PRO A 197 -0.39 -19.94 40.89
CA PRO A 197 -0.12 -21.32 41.25
C PRO A 197 0.32 -22.10 40.01
N ALA A 198 1.56 -22.58 40.01
CA ALA A 198 2.28 -23.02 38.81
C ALA A 198 1.65 -24.22 38.06
N ASN A 199 0.69 -24.92 38.68
CA ASN A 199 0.14 -26.20 38.21
C ASN A 199 -1.38 -26.18 37.93
N GLU A 200 -2.04 -25.03 37.77
CA GLU A 200 -3.46 -25.00 37.38
C GLU A 200 -3.64 -25.52 35.93
N LYS A 201 -4.07 -26.79 35.78
CA LYS A 201 -4.32 -27.41 34.47
C LYS A 201 -5.47 -26.68 33.76
N LYS A 202 -5.13 -25.97 32.67
CA LYS A 202 -6.09 -25.32 31.79
C LYS A 202 -6.52 -26.28 30.68
N VAL A 203 -7.82 -26.48 30.51
CA VAL A 203 -8.40 -27.37 29.48
C VAL A 203 -8.65 -26.63 28.17
N ASN A 204 -8.78 -27.39 27.09
CA ASN A 204 -9.20 -26.92 25.78
C ASN A 204 -10.69 -27.22 25.58
N LEU A 205 -11.46 -26.27 25.03
CA LEU A 205 -12.88 -26.48 24.75
C LEU A 205 -13.15 -27.58 23.68
N LEU A 206 -12.14 -27.96 22.88
CA LEU A 206 -12.22 -29.11 21.96
C LEU A 206 -12.07 -30.48 22.65
N GLU A 207 -11.57 -30.52 23.89
CA GLU A 207 -11.35 -31.76 24.65
C GLU A 207 -12.53 -32.11 25.57
N LEU A 208 -13.48 -31.19 25.77
CA LEU A 208 -14.61 -31.36 26.68
C LEU A 208 -15.78 -32.13 26.06
N SER A 209 -16.37 -33.01 26.87
CA SER A 209 -17.40 -33.97 26.46
C SER A 209 -18.47 -34.19 27.54
N GLU A 210 -19.48 -35.01 27.23
CA GLU A 210 -20.47 -35.48 28.22
C GLU A 210 -19.84 -36.26 29.39
N ARG A 211 -18.64 -36.81 29.23
CA ARG A 211 -17.91 -37.54 30.29
C ARG A 211 -17.37 -36.60 31.38
N ASP A 212 -17.27 -35.30 31.09
CA ASP A 212 -16.70 -34.30 31.96
C ASP A 212 -17.78 -33.62 32.85
N VAL A 213 -19.06 -33.97 32.69
CA VAL A 213 -20.17 -33.43 33.49
C VAL A 213 -19.93 -33.63 34.99
N GLY A 214 -20.15 -32.57 35.77
CA GLY A 214 -19.85 -32.50 37.20
C GLY A 214 -18.39 -32.13 37.53
N SER A 215 -17.47 -32.18 36.57
CA SER A 215 -16.06 -31.79 36.81
C SER A 215 -15.87 -30.27 36.86
N TRP A 216 -14.86 -29.86 37.63
CA TRP A 216 -14.35 -28.48 37.65
C TRP A 216 -13.30 -28.28 36.57
N VAL A 217 -13.49 -27.24 35.75
CA VAL A 217 -12.61 -26.88 34.64
C VAL A 217 -12.19 -25.42 34.71
N THR A 218 -10.90 -25.14 34.46
CA THR A 218 -10.39 -23.79 34.17
C THR A 218 -9.96 -23.72 32.71
N PHE A 219 -10.35 -22.67 31.98
CA PHE A 219 -9.93 -22.47 30.58
C PHE A 219 -9.81 -20.98 30.22
N ARG A 220 -9.21 -20.71 29.05
CA ARG A 220 -9.07 -19.36 28.46
C ARG A 220 -9.90 -19.27 27.18
N ALA A 221 -10.82 -18.33 27.12
CA ALA A 221 -11.72 -18.12 25.98
C ALA A 221 -11.87 -16.64 25.62
N ARG A 222 -12.49 -16.35 24.48
CA ARG A 222 -13.03 -15.02 24.14
C ARG A 222 -14.52 -14.95 24.43
N VAL A 223 -14.96 -13.81 24.93
CA VAL A 223 -16.39 -13.46 25.04
C VAL A 223 -16.95 -13.22 23.64
N HIS A 224 -17.60 -14.20 23.04
CA HIS A 224 -18.04 -14.14 21.64
C HIS A 224 -19.41 -13.48 21.51
N MET A 225 -20.37 -13.86 22.36
CA MET A 225 -21.69 -13.22 22.48
C MET A 225 -22.15 -13.22 23.94
N ILE A 226 -23.00 -12.26 24.30
CA ILE A 226 -23.65 -12.18 25.61
C ILE A 226 -25.16 -12.11 25.38
N ARG A 227 -25.92 -12.96 26.08
CA ARG A 227 -27.39 -12.95 26.07
C ARG A 227 -27.89 -12.68 27.49
N GLN A 228 -28.40 -11.48 27.71
CA GLN A 228 -28.97 -11.07 29.00
C GLN A 228 -30.37 -11.70 29.14
N ILE A 229 -30.62 -12.41 30.24
CA ILE A 229 -31.87 -13.17 30.44
C ILE A 229 -32.73 -12.55 31.55
N SER A 230 -32.12 -12.14 32.66
CA SER A 230 -32.79 -11.43 33.75
C SER A 230 -31.78 -10.58 34.54
N SER A 231 -32.24 -9.86 35.57
CA SER A 231 -31.35 -9.20 36.55
C SER A 231 -30.33 -10.18 37.16
N ARG A 232 -30.75 -11.42 37.45
CA ARG A 232 -29.99 -12.46 38.17
C ARG A 232 -29.36 -13.55 37.29
N ARG A 233 -29.48 -13.49 35.95
CA ARG A 233 -28.90 -14.50 35.03
C ARG A 233 -28.45 -13.90 33.69
N VAL A 234 -27.29 -14.36 33.20
CA VAL A 234 -26.73 -14.07 31.87
C VAL A 234 -26.12 -15.33 31.25
N PHE A 235 -26.28 -15.50 29.94
CA PHE A 235 -25.57 -16.53 29.18
C PHE A 235 -24.45 -15.88 28.36
N ILE A 236 -23.29 -16.52 28.30
CA ILE A 236 -22.10 -16.04 27.60
C ILE A 236 -21.64 -17.14 26.65
N ALA A 237 -21.59 -16.86 25.34
CA ALA A 237 -20.93 -17.76 24.40
C ALA A 237 -19.40 -17.55 24.54
N LEU A 238 -18.71 -18.57 25.02
CA LEU A 238 -17.28 -18.58 25.27
C LEU A 238 -16.60 -19.35 24.14
N ARG A 239 -15.67 -18.70 23.41
CA ARG A 239 -15.06 -19.24 22.19
C ARG A 239 -13.55 -19.39 22.31
N GLN A 240 -13.02 -20.57 21.98
CA GLN A 240 -11.59 -20.87 21.93
C GLN A 240 -11.28 -21.46 20.55
N GLN A 241 -10.61 -20.67 19.71
CA GLN A 241 -10.37 -21.01 18.29
C GLN A 241 -11.68 -21.30 17.55
N THR A 242 -11.86 -22.53 17.04
CA THR A 242 -13.06 -23.06 16.36
C THR A 242 -14.15 -23.51 17.34
N ALA A 243 -13.82 -23.85 18.58
CA ALA A 243 -14.79 -24.30 19.57
C ALA A 243 -15.52 -23.11 20.22
N SER A 244 -16.82 -23.27 20.45
CA SER A 244 -17.60 -22.42 21.35
C SER A 244 -18.52 -23.25 22.26
N ILE A 245 -18.67 -22.80 23.50
CA ILE A 245 -19.51 -23.42 24.54
C ILE A 245 -20.39 -22.35 25.21
N GLN A 246 -21.56 -22.74 25.73
CA GLN A 246 -22.36 -21.84 26.54
C GLN A 246 -21.86 -21.83 27.98
N GLY A 247 -21.48 -20.64 28.47
CA GLY A 247 -21.33 -20.36 29.89
C GLY A 247 -22.62 -19.80 30.48
N VAL A 248 -23.05 -20.36 31.61
CA VAL A 248 -24.20 -19.91 32.39
C VAL A 248 -23.71 -19.25 33.67
N LEU A 249 -23.97 -17.96 33.83
CA LEU A 249 -23.70 -17.22 35.07
C LEU A 249 -25.02 -16.79 35.70
N HIS A 250 -25.22 -17.18 36.96
CA HIS A 250 -26.41 -16.83 37.72
C HIS A 250 -26.07 -16.63 39.20
N GLU A 251 -26.87 -15.79 39.86
CA GLU A 251 -26.75 -15.51 41.29
C GLU A 251 -27.01 -16.77 42.14
N HIS A 252 -26.09 -17.08 43.06
CA HIS A 252 -26.22 -18.11 44.10
C HIS A 252 -25.21 -17.84 45.23
N ALA A 253 -25.17 -18.68 46.26
CA ALA A 253 -24.34 -18.47 47.46
C ALA A 253 -22.82 -18.27 47.21
N GLY A 254 -22.30 -18.62 46.02
CA GLY A 254 -20.90 -18.38 45.64
C GLY A 254 -20.68 -17.33 44.54
N VAL A 255 -21.74 -16.76 43.94
CA VAL A 255 -21.71 -15.83 42.79
C VAL A 255 -22.71 -14.69 43.03
N SER A 256 -22.19 -13.47 43.13
CA SER A 256 -22.96 -12.27 43.50
C SER A 256 -23.76 -11.66 42.36
N LEU A 257 -24.73 -10.81 42.71
CA LEU A 257 -25.44 -9.97 41.75
C LEU A 257 -24.52 -8.95 41.05
N GLY A 258 -23.48 -8.46 41.73
CA GLY A 258 -22.47 -7.56 41.15
C GLY A 258 -21.64 -8.26 40.07
N MET A 259 -21.21 -9.51 40.30
CA MET A 259 -20.56 -10.34 39.28
C MET A 259 -21.46 -10.55 38.05
N VAL A 260 -22.74 -10.88 38.26
CA VAL A 260 -23.74 -11.02 37.18
C VAL A 260 -23.96 -9.69 36.43
N TYR A 261 -23.96 -8.56 37.13
CA TYR A 261 -24.10 -7.23 36.51
C TYR A 261 -22.86 -6.85 35.68
N TRP A 262 -21.66 -7.04 36.24
CA TRP A 262 -20.38 -6.79 35.56
C TRP A 262 -20.25 -7.64 34.30
N ALA A 263 -20.58 -8.93 34.37
CA ALA A 263 -20.47 -9.87 33.26
C ALA A 263 -21.34 -9.48 32.04
N LYS A 264 -22.49 -8.82 32.25
CA LYS A 264 -23.37 -8.31 31.18
C LYS A 264 -22.76 -7.18 30.36
N HIS A 265 -21.81 -6.46 30.93
CA HIS A 265 -21.15 -5.29 30.34
C HIS A 265 -19.76 -5.62 29.79
N LEU A 266 -19.37 -6.89 29.76
CA LEU A 266 -18.12 -7.34 29.15
C LEU A 266 -18.09 -6.97 27.67
N LYS A 267 -17.00 -6.31 27.25
CA LYS A 267 -16.78 -5.99 25.85
C LYS A 267 -16.55 -7.29 25.06
N LEU A 268 -17.36 -7.53 24.02
CA LEU A 268 -17.14 -8.66 23.10
C LEU A 268 -15.71 -8.71 22.57
N GLU A 269 -15.25 -9.93 22.29
CA GLU A 269 -13.90 -10.35 21.91
C GLU A 269 -12.78 -10.12 22.95
N SER A 270 -13.11 -9.65 24.16
CA SER A 270 -12.17 -9.67 25.30
C SER A 270 -11.78 -11.11 25.66
N VAL A 271 -10.53 -11.31 26.06
CA VAL A 271 -10.01 -12.60 26.54
C VAL A 271 -10.29 -12.73 28.03
N VAL A 272 -10.89 -13.86 28.42
CA VAL A 272 -11.25 -14.18 29.80
C VAL A 272 -10.66 -15.53 30.22
N ARG A 273 -10.20 -15.59 31.48
CA ARG A 273 -10.04 -16.84 32.22
C ARG A 273 -11.38 -17.17 32.87
N VAL A 274 -11.81 -18.41 32.73
CA VAL A 274 -13.10 -18.90 33.26
C VAL A 274 -12.81 -20.12 34.11
N ARG A 275 -13.37 -20.17 35.32
CA ARG A 275 -13.45 -21.37 36.15
C ARG A 275 -14.91 -21.75 36.35
N ALA A 276 -15.24 -22.99 36.03
CA ALA A 276 -16.63 -23.42 35.89
C ALA A 276 -16.80 -24.91 36.20
N VAL A 277 -18.05 -25.33 36.42
CA VAL A 277 -18.45 -26.75 36.49
C VAL A 277 -19.17 -27.12 35.20
N VAL A 278 -18.80 -28.23 34.57
CA VAL A 278 -19.49 -28.74 33.36
C VAL A 278 -20.86 -29.33 33.77
N GLN A 279 -21.93 -29.00 33.04
CA GLN A 279 -23.28 -29.49 33.31
C GLN A 279 -24.04 -29.82 32.01
N GLU A 280 -25.11 -30.60 32.13
CA GLU A 280 -26.05 -30.87 31.03
C GLU A 280 -26.80 -29.59 30.59
N PRO A 281 -27.11 -29.43 29.27
CA PRO A 281 -27.81 -28.25 28.77
C PRO A 281 -29.26 -28.17 29.25
N LYS A 282 -29.60 -27.12 29.99
CA LYS A 282 -31.00 -26.88 30.47
C LYS A 282 -31.89 -26.28 29.37
N ALA A 283 -31.69 -26.71 28.13
CA ALA A 283 -32.38 -26.26 26.92
C ALA A 283 -33.59 -27.15 26.60
N LYS A 284 -34.72 -26.56 26.16
CA LYS A 284 -35.96 -27.28 25.81
C LYS A 284 -35.83 -28.37 24.73
N GLN A 285 -34.70 -28.41 24.02
CA GLN A 285 -34.41 -29.31 22.90
C GLN A 285 -33.23 -30.25 23.23
N GLY A 286 -32.78 -30.32 24.48
CA GLY A 286 -31.60 -31.09 24.94
C GLY A 286 -30.24 -30.58 24.45
N LYS A 287 -30.21 -29.78 23.37
CA LYS A 287 -28.99 -29.26 22.73
C LYS A 287 -29.02 -27.75 22.56
N ILE A 288 -27.86 -27.12 22.74
CA ILE A 288 -27.62 -25.70 22.43
C ILE A 288 -27.22 -25.57 20.96
N THR A 289 -28.00 -24.83 20.19
CA THR A 289 -27.79 -24.61 18.75
C THR A 289 -26.87 -23.43 18.42
N GLY A 290 -26.60 -22.55 19.39
CA GLY A 290 -25.79 -21.33 19.23
C GLY A 290 -24.32 -21.47 19.61
N CYS A 291 -23.82 -22.70 19.79
CA CYS A 291 -22.44 -23.03 20.16
C CYS A 291 -22.05 -24.34 19.44
N SER A 292 -20.76 -24.55 19.17
CA SER A 292 -20.31 -25.79 18.51
C SER A 292 -20.35 -26.98 19.47
N VAL A 293 -19.94 -26.76 20.72
CA VAL A 293 -20.19 -27.66 21.85
C VAL A 293 -21.60 -27.37 22.34
N GLY A 294 -22.55 -28.18 21.88
CA GLY A 294 -23.99 -27.99 22.13
C GLY A 294 -24.60 -28.99 23.10
N ASN A 295 -23.90 -30.08 23.39
CA ASN A 295 -24.31 -31.21 24.23
C ASN A 295 -23.95 -31.04 25.72
N ILE A 296 -23.12 -30.05 26.06
CA ILE A 296 -22.80 -29.63 27.44
C ILE A 296 -22.80 -28.09 27.52
N GLU A 297 -22.97 -27.57 28.73
CA GLU A 297 -22.72 -26.16 29.06
C GLU A 297 -21.90 -26.06 30.35
N VAL A 298 -21.46 -24.86 30.73
CA VAL A 298 -20.63 -24.67 31.94
C VAL A 298 -21.24 -23.64 32.89
N SER A 299 -21.44 -24.03 34.15
CA SER A 299 -21.83 -23.14 35.25
C SER A 299 -20.61 -22.32 35.68
N ILE A 300 -20.60 -21.03 35.38
CA ILE A 300 -19.46 -20.13 35.68
C ILE A 300 -19.44 -19.80 37.17
N HIS A 301 -18.29 -19.96 37.81
CA HIS A 301 -18.05 -19.61 39.22
C HIS A 301 -16.92 -18.59 39.40
N GLU A 302 -15.94 -18.53 38.50
CA GLU A 302 -14.97 -17.42 38.39
C GLU A 302 -14.87 -16.95 36.93
N LEU A 303 -14.70 -15.64 36.74
CA LEU A 303 -14.63 -15.01 35.42
C LEU A 303 -13.78 -13.74 35.46
N HIS A 304 -12.51 -13.83 35.04
CA HIS A 304 -11.59 -12.69 35.02
C HIS A 304 -11.18 -12.30 33.61
N ILE A 305 -11.05 -11.00 33.32
CA ILE A 305 -10.47 -10.50 32.07
C ILE A 305 -8.94 -10.62 32.13
N GLU A 306 -8.35 -11.35 31.19
CA GLU A 306 -6.89 -11.38 30.94
C GLU A 306 -6.49 -10.42 29.82
N GLY A 307 -7.41 -10.11 28.89
CA GLY A 307 -7.14 -9.24 27.74
C GLY A 307 -8.35 -8.38 27.38
N SER A 308 -8.39 -7.16 27.90
CA SER A 308 -9.50 -6.21 27.70
C SER A 308 -9.48 -5.58 26.32
N ARG A 309 -10.65 -5.43 25.68
CA ARG A 309 -10.77 -4.68 24.43
C ARG A 309 -10.65 -3.17 24.66
N THR A 310 -9.58 -2.55 24.19
CA THR A 310 -9.36 -1.10 24.25
C THR A 310 -10.15 -0.34 23.17
N ALA A 311 -9.93 -0.67 21.90
CA ALA A 311 -10.54 0.00 20.74
C ALA A 311 -11.91 -0.60 20.33
N PRO A 312 -12.76 0.12 19.55
CA PRO A 312 -13.90 -0.50 18.86
C PRO A 312 -13.42 -1.56 17.84
N LEU A 313 -14.29 -2.54 17.52
CA LEU A 313 -14.07 -3.44 16.39
C LEU A 313 -14.78 -2.90 15.13
N PRO A 314 -14.26 -3.19 13.93
CA PRO A 314 -14.91 -2.82 12.66
C PRO A 314 -16.19 -3.63 12.38
N PHE A 315 -16.29 -4.85 12.94
CA PHE A 315 -17.45 -5.75 12.90
C PHE A 315 -17.33 -6.78 14.02
N ASN A 316 -18.43 -7.44 14.39
CA ASN A 316 -18.39 -8.61 15.28
C ASN A 316 -17.96 -9.86 14.51
N VAL A 317 -17.20 -10.76 15.15
CA VAL A 317 -16.87 -12.08 14.57
C VAL A 317 -18.15 -12.85 14.24
N ALA A 318 -19.19 -12.78 15.08
CA ALA A 318 -20.48 -13.42 14.82
C ALA A 318 -21.27 -12.82 13.63
N GLU A 319 -20.94 -11.61 13.18
CA GLU A 319 -21.55 -10.98 11.99
C GLU A 319 -20.78 -11.35 10.71
N ALA A 320 -19.47 -11.55 10.81
CA ALA A 320 -18.65 -12.06 9.70
C ALA A 320 -18.98 -13.54 9.35
N GLU A 321 -19.62 -14.26 10.27
CA GLU A 321 -20.12 -15.64 10.09
C GLU A 321 -21.59 -15.67 9.61
N VAL A 322 -22.14 -14.56 9.10
CA VAL A 322 -23.45 -14.53 8.43
C VAL A 322 -23.24 -14.65 6.92
N THR A 323 -23.85 -15.66 6.29
CA THR A 323 -23.80 -15.84 4.83
C THR A 323 -24.69 -14.81 4.11
N ARG A 324 -24.50 -14.63 2.79
CA ARG A 324 -25.36 -13.74 1.98
C ARG A 324 -26.80 -14.26 1.97
N GLU A 325 -26.97 -15.56 1.76
CA GLU A 325 -28.26 -16.26 1.81
C GLU A 325 -28.98 -16.07 3.15
N GLU A 326 -28.28 -16.23 4.29
CA GLU A 326 -28.87 -15.97 5.61
C GLU A 326 -29.31 -14.51 5.78
N ALA A 327 -28.51 -13.55 5.31
CA ALA A 327 -28.84 -12.12 5.41
C ALA A 327 -30.10 -11.79 4.58
N GLU A 328 -30.19 -12.32 3.36
CA GLU A 328 -31.34 -12.16 2.46
C GLU A 328 -32.60 -12.83 3.03
N LEU A 329 -32.51 -14.10 3.45
CA LEU A 329 -33.61 -14.84 4.10
C LEU A 329 -34.09 -14.15 5.39
N SER A 330 -33.20 -13.48 6.12
CA SER A 330 -33.54 -12.74 7.34
C SER A 330 -34.32 -11.44 7.10
N LYS A 331 -34.59 -11.06 5.84
CA LYS A 331 -35.23 -9.77 5.46
C LYS A 331 -34.49 -8.55 6.03
N ASN A 332 -33.16 -8.60 6.03
CA ASN A 332 -32.23 -7.62 6.63
C ASN A 332 -32.21 -7.56 8.17
N ALA A 333 -32.71 -8.58 8.88
CA ALA A 333 -32.55 -8.68 10.33
C ALA A 333 -31.11 -9.09 10.75
N ARG A 334 -30.35 -9.71 9.84
CA ARG A 334 -28.89 -9.90 9.94
C ARG A 334 -28.18 -9.13 8.83
N HIS A 335 -26.90 -8.81 9.04
CA HIS A 335 -26.06 -8.10 8.07
C HIS A 335 -24.81 -8.93 7.73
N HIS A 336 -24.59 -9.18 6.44
CA HIS A 336 -23.39 -9.84 5.93
C HIS A 336 -22.24 -8.83 5.75
N ILE A 337 -21.09 -9.09 6.36
CA ILE A 337 -19.90 -8.23 6.26
C ILE A 337 -19.17 -8.49 4.95
N SER A 338 -19.06 -7.47 4.08
CA SER A 338 -18.40 -7.61 2.78
C SER A 338 -16.93 -8.04 2.88
N ASP A 339 -16.47 -8.85 1.94
CA ASP A 339 -15.13 -9.42 1.94
C ASP A 339 -14.03 -8.36 1.85
N ARG A 340 -14.28 -7.22 1.18
CA ARG A 340 -13.40 -6.04 1.23
C ARG A 340 -13.19 -5.53 2.67
N THR A 341 -14.26 -5.47 3.47
CA THR A 341 -14.19 -5.05 4.88
C THR A 341 -13.46 -6.10 5.72
N ARG A 342 -13.71 -7.39 5.46
CA ARG A 342 -13.06 -8.52 6.15
C ARG A 342 -11.55 -8.54 5.93
N LEU A 343 -11.12 -8.48 4.67
CA LEU A 343 -9.70 -8.49 4.28
C LEU A 343 -8.96 -7.23 4.74
N ALA A 344 -9.57 -6.05 4.67
CA ALA A 344 -8.99 -4.81 5.21
C ALA A 344 -8.80 -4.85 6.74
N ASN A 345 -9.50 -5.75 7.45
CA ASN A 345 -9.43 -5.90 8.91
C ASN A 345 -9.07 -7.35 9.30
N ARG A 346 -8.15 -7.97 8.53
CA ARG A 346 -7.84 -9.41 8.54
C ARG A 346 -7.66 -10.03 9.94
N ILE A 347 -7.10 -9.30 10.92
CA ILE A 347 -6.91 -9.77 12.32
C ILE A 347 -8.23 -10.11 13.04
N VAL A 348 -9.36 -9.54 12.63
CA VAL A 348 -10.70 -9.87 13.17
C VAL A 348 -11.33 -11.01 12.35
N ASP A 349 -11.20 -10.97 11.03
CA ASP A 349 -11.69 -12.02 10.13
C ASP A 349 -11.02 -13.38 10.37
N LEU A 350 -9.70 -13.42 10.60
CA LEU A 350 -8.94 -14.63 10.95
C LEU A 350 -9.37 -15.28 12.27
N ARG A 351 -10.32 -14.67 13.00
CA ARG A 351 -10.95 -15.25 14.19
C ARG A 351 -12.25 -15.97 13.90
N THR A 352 -12.83 -15.83 12.70
CA THR A 352 -13.97 -16.66 12.27
C THR A 352 -13.58 -18.13 12.29
N ASN A 353 -14.49 -19.01 12.69
CA ASN A 353 -14.38 -20.45 12.51
C ASN A 353 -14.14 -20.78 11.03
N THR A 354 -14.75 -20.02 10.12
CA THR A 354 -14.50 -20.10 8.68
C THR A 354 -13.02 -19.93 8.34
N SER A 355 -12.41 -18.76 8.56
CA SER A 355 -10.99 -18.54 8.25
C SER A 355 -10.08 -19.45 9.09
N GLN A 356 -10.41 -19.71 10.36
CA GLN A 356 -9.70 -20.69 11.21
C GLN A 356 -9.67 -22.10 10.59
N SER A 357 -10.72 -22.50 9.86
CA SER A 357 -10.79 -23.81 9.19
C SER A 357 -9.93 -23.84 7.92
N ILE A 358 -9.98 -22.78 7.09
CA ILE A 358 -9.13 -22.64 5.89
C ILE A 358 -7.65 -22.83 6.26
N PHE A 359 -7.18 -22.12 7.30
CA PHE A 359 -5.77 -22.11 7.67
C PHE A 359 -5.30 -23.36 8.43
N ARG A 360 -6.22 -24.16 9.00
CA ARG A 360 -5.91 -25.53 9.46
C ARG A 360 -5.65 -26.46 8.28
N VAL A 361 -6.53 -26.45 7.28
CA VAL A 361 -6.36 -27.27 6.07
C VAL A 361 -5.08 -26.86 5.32
N GLN A 362 -4.76 -25.56 5.22
CA GLN A 362 -3.50 -25.09 4.62
C GLN A 362 -2.24 -25.63 5.31
N SER A 363 -2.25 -25.63 6.65
CA SER A 363 -1.14 -26.17 7.46
C SER A 363 -1.01 -27.69 7.27
N GLY A 364 -2.14 -28.40 7.23
CA GLY A 364 -2.21 -29.83 6.93
C GLY A 364 -1.64 -30.17 5.55
N VAL A 365 -2.10 -29.49 4.50
CA VAL A 365 -1.57 -29.61 3.12
C VAL A 365 -0.04 -29.44 3.10
N SER A 366 0.48 -28.39 3.75
CA SER A 366 1.92 -28.09 3.80
C SER A 366 2.74 -29.10 4.62
N SER A 367 2.05 -29.92 5.42
CA SER A 367 2.62 -31.03 6.18
C SER A 367 2.56 -32.34 5.39
N PHE A 368 1.44 -32.62 4.71
CA PHE A 368 1.27 -33.81 3.87
C PHE A 368 2.17 -33.80 2.62
N PHE A 369 2.44 -32.62 2.05
CA PHE A 369 3.44 -32.45 0.98
C PHE A 369 4.84 -32.92 1.44
N ARG A 370 5.27 -32.49 2.63
CA ARG A 370 6.54 -32.93 3.26
C ARG A 370 6.52 -34.41 3.61
N GLU A 371 5.43 -34.89 4.21
CA GLU A 371 5.26 -36.30 4.62
C GLU A 371 5.45 -37.23 3.41
N TYR A 372 4.76 -36.94 2.30
CA TYR A 372 4.84 -37.74 1.08
C TYR A 372 6.23 -37.68 0.44
N LEU A 373 6.77 -36.48 0.18
CA LEU A 373 8.03 -36.34 -0.55
C LEU A 373 9.24 -36.86 0.24
N ARG A 374 9.27 -36.68 1.57
CA ARG A 374 10.28 -37.35 2.41
C ARG A 374 10.12 -38.88 2.41
N GLY A 375 8.89 -39.38 2.35
CA GLY A 375 8.59 -40.80 2.11
C GLY A 375 8.97 -41.32 0.71
N GLN A 376 9.31 -40.42 -0.23
CA GLN A 376 9.85 -40.71 -1.56
C GLN A 376 11.34 -40.35 -1.67
N GLY A 377 12.02 -40.12 -0.54
CA GLY A 377 13.47 -39.85 -0.49
C GLY A 377 13.89 -38.44 -0.93
N PHE A 378 12.97 -37.47 -1.03
CA PHE A 378 13.32 -36.10 -1.38
C PHE A 378 13.89 -35.32 -0.17
N MET A 379 14.85 -34.43 -0.45
CA MET A 379 15.44 -33.48 0.49
C MET A 379 14.70 -32.14 0.47
N GLU A 380 14.44 -31.54 1.64
CA GLU A 380 13.94 -30.17 1.73
C GLU A 380 15.11 -29.18 1.54
N ILE A 381 15.00 -28.27 0.58
CA ILE A 381 16.00 -27.23 0.29
C ILE A 381 15.44 -25.82 0.53
N HIS A 382 16.33 -24.85 0.74
CA HIS A 382 15.98 -23.45 0.97
C HIS A 382 16.82 -22.56 0.03
N THR A 383 16.17 -21.93 -0.94
CA THR A 383 16.87 -21.21 -2.02
C THR A 383 16.78 -19.69 -1.84
N PRO A 384 17.81 -18.90 -2.23
CA PRO A 384 17.81 -17.46 -2.05
C PRO A 384 16.71 -16.80 -2.88
N LYS A 385 15.92 -15.92 -2.24
CA LYS A 385 14.84 -15.17 -2.90
C LYS A 385 15.27 -13.82 -3.46
N LEU A 386 16.52 -13.41 -3.21
CA LEU A 386 17.20 -12.29 -3.87
C LEU A 386 18.13 -12.84 -4.96
N GLN A 387 18.07 -12.25 -6.14
CA GLN A 387 18.83 -12.65 -7.33
C GLN A 387 19.55 -11.42 -7.93
N GLY A 388 20.72 -11.64 -8.54
CA GLY A 388 21.54 -10.56 -9.12
C GLY A 388 21.00 -10.00 -10.45
N GLY A 389 20.24 -10.81 -11.20
CA GLY A 389 19.62 -10.45 -12.48
C GLY A 389 18.12 -10.80 -12.52
N ALA A 390 17.46 -10.42 -13.62
CA ALA A 390 16.09 -10.85 -13.91
C ALA A 390 16.14 -12.22 -14.61
N THR A 391 15.54 -13.25 -13.99
CA THR A 391 15.83 -14.66 -14.27
C THR A 391 14.83 -15.38 -15.17
N GLU A 392 13.65 -14.80 -15.41
CA GLU A 392 12.62 -15.35 -16.31
C GLU A 392 12.29 -14.33 -17.42
N SER A 393 11.89 -14.86 -18.59
CA SER A 393 11.83 -14.13 -19.86
C SER A 393 10.84 -12.96 -19.88
N GLY A 394 11.35 -11.72 -19.78
CA GLY A 394 10.60 -10.49 -20.06
C GLY A 394 9.49 -10.11 -19.06
N ALA A 395 9.22 -10.95 -18.07
CA ALA A 395 8.22 -10.69 -17.04
C ALA A 395 8.67 -9.59 -16.06
N SER A 396 7.73 -8.86 -15.47
CA SER A 396 8.06 -7.86 -14.46
C SER A 396 8.54 -8.53 -13.16
N VAL A 397 9.79 -8.25 -12.79
CA VAL A 397 10.42 -8.63 -11.51
C VAL A 397 10.37 -7.47 -10.52
N PHE A 398 10.23 -7.78 -9.23
CA PHE A 398 10.36 -6.75 -8.19
C PHE A 398 11.85 -6.42 -8.00
N LYS A 399 12.24 -5.20 -8.36
CA LYS A 399 13.57 -4.65 -8.07
C LYS A 399 13.63 -4.15 -6.62
N VAL A 400 14.73 -4.46 -5.95
CA VAL A 400 15.08 -4.04 -4.59
C VAL A 400 16.41 -3.28 -4.65
N ASP A 401 16.60 -2.27 -3.80
CA ASP A 401 17.92 -1.69 -3.56
C ASP A 401 18.67 -2.55 -2.54
N TYR A 402 19.84 -3.05 -2.93
CA TYR A 402 20.66 -3.98 -2.16
C TYR A 402 22.04 -3.39 -1.93
N PHE A 403 22.12 -2.40 -1.03
CA PHE A 403 23.32 -1.63 -0.73
C PHE A 403 23.83 -0.80 -1.94
N GLY A 404 22.96 -0.01 -2.56
CA GLY A 404 23.29 0.89 -3.66
C GLY A 404 23.43 0.22 -5.04
N ARG A 405 23.12 -1.08 -5.13
CA ARG A 405 23.08 -1.86 -6.37
C ARG A 405 21.74 -2.59 -6.49
N PRO A 406 21.23 -2.83 -7.71
CA PRO A 406 20.00 -3.58 -7.90
C PRO A 406 20.15 -5.04 -7.42
N ALA A 407 19.08 -5.55 -6.80
CA ALA A 407 18.77 -6.97 -6.73
C ALA A 407 17.30 -7.18 -7.13
N PHE A 408 16.91 -8.43 -7.39
CA PHE A 408 15.56 -8.78 -7.83
C PHE A 408 14.96 -9.89 -6.97
N LEU A 409 13.64 -9.90 -6.77
CA LEU A 409 12.95 -11.01 -6.11
C LEU A 409 12.66 -12.14 -7.09
N ALA A 410 12.95 -13.38 -6.67
CA ALA A 410 12.81 -14.58 -7.47
C ALA A 410 11.35 -14.88 -7.85
N GLN A 411 11.08 -15.06 -9.15
CA GLN A 411 9.74 -15.41 -9.65
C GLN A 411 9.36 -16.89 -9.47
N SER A 412 10.35 -17.72 -9.18
CA SER A 412 10.25 -19.14 -8.83
C SER A 412 11.60 -19.59 -8.25
N PRO A 413 11.69 -20.74 -7.57
CA PRO A 413 12.97 -21.37 -7.25
C PRO A 413 13.57 -22.16 -8.44
N GLN A 414 13.02 -22.02 -9.66
CA GLN A 414 13.27 -22.94 -10.78
C GLN A 414 14.74 -23.08 -11.20
N LEU A 415 15.52 -21.99 -11.20
CA LEU A 415 16.96 -22.08 -11.49
C LEU A 415 17.70 -22.83 -10.39
N ALA A 416 17.43 -22.50 -9.13
CA ALA A 416 18.12 -23.06 -7.98
C ALA A 416 17.82 -24.56 -7.76
N LYS A 417 16.56 -25.00 -7.92
CA LYS A 417 16.23 -26.43 -7.78
C LYS A 417 16.84 -27.30 -8.88
N GLN A 418 17.01 -26.76 -10.10
CA GLN A 418 17.78 -27.44 -11.17
C GLN A 418 19.28 -27.50 -10.85
N MET A 419 19.88 -26.41 -10.34
CA MET A 419 21.28 -26.43 -9.89
C MET A 419 21.52 -27.45 -8.76
N CYS A 420 20.57 -27.66 -7.85
CA CYS A 420 20.67 -28.75 -6.86
C CYS A 420 20.67 -30.14 -7.51
N ILE A 421 19.85 -30.38 -8.55
CA ILE A 421 19.90 -31.66 -9.30
C ILE A 421 21.22 -31.82 -10.06
N SER A 422 21.80 -30.73 -10.58
CA SER A 422 23.13 -30.69 -11.16
C SER A 422 24.28 -30.77 -10.14
N ALA A 423 23.98 -30.85 -8.84
CA ALA A 423 24.92 -31.00 -7.73
C ALA A 423 24.63 -32.27 -6.91
N ASP A 424 24.16 -33.33 -7.59
CA ASP A 424 23.92 -34.68 -7.07
C ASP A 424 22.87 -34.82 -5.94
N PHE A 425 22.05 -33.79 -5.67
CA PHE A 425 20.97 -33.91 -4.67
C PHE A 425 19.86 -34.92 -5.06
N GLY A 426 19.76 -35.26 -6.35
CA GLY A 426 18.89 -36.32 -6.90
C GLY A 426 17.37 -36.06 -6.87
N ARG A 427 16.82 -35.68 -5.70
CA ARG A 427 15.38 -35.42 -5.47
C ARG A 427 15.23 -34.29 -4.44
N VAL A 428 14.73 -33.13 -4.86
CA VAL A 428 14.61 -31.93 -3.99
C VAL A 428 13.21 -31.33 -3.99
N PHE A 429 12.81 -30.75 -2.85
CA PHE A 429 11.61 -29.93 -2.75
C PHE A 429 11.83 -28.66 -1.92
N GLU A 430 11.04 -27.63 -2.16
CA GLU A 430 11.02 -26.41 -1.36
C GLU A 430 9.58 -25.97 -1.05
N ILE A 431 9.37 -25.42 0.15
CA ILE A 431 8.17 -24.64 0.46
C ILE A 431 8.62 -23.23 0.82
N GLY A 432 8.27 -22.24 0.01
CA GLY A 432 8.82 -20.89 0.13
C GLY A 432 8.01 -19.81 -0.59
N ALA A 433 8.39 -18.55 -0.35
CA ALA A 433 7.75 -17.39 -0.98
C ALA A 433 8.15 -17.27 -2.46
N VAL A 434 7.16 -16.90 -3.30
CA VAL A 434 7.27 -16.76 -4.75
C VAL A 434 6.65 -15.42 -5.18
N PHE A 435 7.32 -14.67 -6.06
CA PHE A 435 7.00 -13.27 -6.34
C PHE A 435 6.72 -12.99 -7.83
N ARG A 436 5.50 -12.59 -8.18
CA ARG A 436 5.14 -12.16 -9.55
C ARG A 436 4.80 -10.67 -9.53
N ALA A 437 5.58 -9.81 -10.19
CA ALA A 437 5.35 -8.36 -10.21
C ALA A 437 4.42 -7.90 -11.35
N GLU A 438 3.58 -8.79 -11.86
CA GLU A 438 2.54 -8.45 -12.84
C GLU A 438 1.43 -7.63 -12.18
N ASN A 439 0.90 -6.62 -12.89
CA ASN A 439 -0.20 -5.79 -12.39
C ASN A 439 -1.57 -6.49 -12.54
N SER A 440 -1.66 -7.75 -12.10
CA SER A 440 -2.78 -8.65 -12.34
C SER A 440 -3.70 -8.74 -11.10
N ASN A 441 -4.63 -7.78 -10.97
CA ASN A 441 -5.56 -7.72 -9.85
C ASN A 441 -6.86 -8.53 -10.11
N THR A 442 -6.73 -9.85 -10.24
CA THR A 442 -7.87 -10.78 -10.44
C THR A 442 -8.33 -11.42 -9.12
N HIS A 443 -9.17 -12.46 -9.17
CA HIS A 443 -9.50 -13.35 -8.04
C HIS A 443 -8.65 -14.64 -8.01
N ARG A 444 -7.77 -14.85 -9.00
CA ARG A 444 -6.86 -16.01 -9.13
C ARG A 444 -5.39 -15.66 -8.83
N HIS A 445 -5.01 -14.39 -8.88
CA HIS A 445 -3.61 -13.94 -8.88
C HIS A 445 -3.23 -13.11 -7.65
N MET A 446 -1.99 -13.29 -7.22
CA MET A 446 -1.35 -12.65 -6.07
C MET A 446 0.08 -12.26 -6.47
N THR A 447 0.61 -11.16 -5.91
CA THR A 447 1.98 -10.71 -6.22
C THR A 447 3.05 -11.39 -5.37
N GLU A 448 2.65 -11.93 -4.22
CA GLU A 448 3.44 -12.75 -3.30
C GLU A 448 2.54 -13.90 -2.82
N TYR A 449 3.01 -15.14 -2.96
CA TYR A 449 2.29 -16.36 -2.58
C TYR A 449 3.28 -17.48 -2.20
N THR A 450 2.76 -18.62 -1.73
CA THR A 450 3.58 -19.75 -1.28
C THR A 450 3.67 -20.83 -2.37
N GLY A 451 4.87 -21.07 -2.88
CA GLY A 451 5.16 -22.20 -3.76
C GLY A 451 5.41 -23.48 -2.96
N LEU A 452 4.90 -24.60 -3.46
CA LEU A 452 5.34 -25.96 -3.11
C LEU A 452 6.04 -26.53 -4.36
N ASP A 453 7.35 -26.45 -4.40
CA ASP A 453 8.17 -26.80 -5.56
C ASP A 453 8.86 -28.14 -5.38
N LEU A 454 9.00 -28.90 -6.47
CA LEU A 454 9.90 -30.05 -6.53
C LEU A 454 10.63 -30.15 -7.87
N GLU A 455 11.76 -30.84 -7.85
CA GLU A 455 12.55 -31.24 -9.02
C GLU A 455 13.26 -32.57 -8.69
N MET A 456 13.43 -33.45 -9.67
CA MET A 456 14.10 -34.75 -9.52
C MET A 456 14.81 -35.16 -10.81
N ALA A 457 15.92 -35.89 -10.66
CA ALA A 457 16.49 -36.67 -11.76
C ALA A 457 15.46 -37.70 -12.26
N ILE A 458 15.52 -38.03 -13.55
CA ILE A 458 14.67 -39.04 -14.21
C ILE A 458 15.55 -40.06 -14.93
N ASP A 459 15.13 -41.32 -14.92
CA ASP A 459 15.91 -42.44 -15.44
C ASP A 459 15.60 -42.73 -16.93
N GLU A 460 14.33 -42.72 -17.32
CA GLU A 460 13.87 -43.07 -18.67
C GLU A 460 12.93 -42.02 -19.29
N HIS A 461 11.95 -41.52 -18.54
CA HIS A 461 10.89 -40.68 -19.08
C HIS A 461 10.24 -39.77 -18.02
N TYR A 462 9.97 -38.51 -18.38
CA TYR A 462 9.40 -37.50 -17.49
C TYR A 462 8.03 -37.84 -16.88
N HIS A 463 7.37 -38.89 -17.38
CA HIS A 463 6.20 -39.48 -16.71
C HIS A 463 6.53 -40.07 -15.33
N GLU A 464 7.81 -40.29 -14.98
CA GLU A 464 8.24 -40.53 -13.60
C GLU A 464 7.84 -39.38 -12.66
N VAL A 465 8.06 -38.13 -13.09
CA VAL A 465 7.66 -36.92 -12.36
C VAL A 465 6.14 -36.87 -12.22
N LEU A 466 5.40 -37.21 -13.29
CA LEU A 466 3.94 -37.31 -13.23
C LEU A 466 3.47 -38.39 -12.26
N ARG A 467 4.12 -39.56 -12.19
CA ARG A 467 3.78 -40.61 -11.21
C ARG A 467 4.00 -40.16 -9.77
N VAL A 468 5.09 -39.44 -9.50
CA VAL A 468 5.35 -38.85 -8.16
C VAL A 468 4.31 -37.78 -7.82
N LEU A 469 4.00 -36.88 -8.75
CA LEU A 469 3.01 -35.81 -8.57
C LEU A 469 1.57 -36.34 -8.39
N ASP A 470 1.15 -37.30 -9.22
CA ASP A 470 -0.17 -37.93 -9.13
C ASP A 470 -0.41 -38.60 -7.77
N GLY A 471 0.58 -39.37 -7.30
CA GLY A 471 0.56 -39.97 -5.96
C GLY A 471 0.56 -38.92 -4.84
N LEU A 472 1.35 -37.85 -4.98
CA LEU A 472 1.40 -36.71 -4.06
C LEU A 472 0.02 -36.03 -3.93
N PHE A 473 -0.63 -35.69 -5.04
CA PHE A 473 -1.94 -35.04 -5.03
C PHE A 473 -3.01 -35.96 -4.42
N LYS A 474 -3.07 -37.23 -4.83
CA LYS A 474 -4.00 -38.22 -4.25
C LYS A 474 -3.79 -38.41 -2.75
N PHE A 475 -2.54 -38.47 -2.31
CA PHE A 475 -2.18 -38.54 -0.89
C PHE A 475 -2.66 -37.31 -0.13
N MET A 476 -2.38 -36.09 -0.64
CA MET A 476 -2.84 -34.86 0.00
C MET A 476 -4.37 -34.76 0.05
N PHE A 477 -5.09 -35.06 -1.04
CA PHE A 477 -6.56 -35.03 -1.06
C PHE A 477 -7.14 -36.01 -0.03
N LYS A 478 -6.67 -37.26 -0.03
CA LYS A 478 -7.07 -38.28 0.93
C LYS A 478 -6.81 -37.83 2.38
N LYS A 479 -5.57 -37.44 2.70
CA LYS A 479 -5.20 -36.97 4.05
C LYS A 479 -5.97 -35.72 4.50
N VAL A 480 -6.34 -34.82 3.58
CA VAL A 480 -7.18 -33.66 3.91
C VAL A 480 -8.59 -34.08 4.29
N TYR A 481 -9.24 -34.95 3.51
CA TYR A 481 -10.60 -35.41 3.82
C TYR A 481 -10.66 -36.35 5.04
N GLU A 482 -9.62 -37.14 5.30
CA GLU A 482 -9.51 -37.96 6.51
C GLU A 482 -9.32 -37.13 7.79
N ASN A 483 -8.40 -36.15 7.78
CA ASN A 483 -7.97 -35.47 9.01
C ASN A 483 -8.70 -34.14 9.29
N TYR A 484 -9.32 -33.50 8.30
CA TYR A 484 -9.95 -32.17 8.42
C TYR A 484 -11.43 -32.14 8.03
N ARG A 485 -12.13 -33.28 8.11
CA ARG A 485 -13.58 -33.38 7.81
C ARG A 485 -14.42 -32.31 8.53
N HIS A 486 -14.12 -32.06 9.81
CA HIS A 486 -14.82 -31.07 10.64
C HIS A 486 -14.64 -29.62 10.15
N GLU A 487 -13.43 -29.24 9.79
CA GLU A 487 -13.11 -27.96 9.16
C GLU A 487 -13.86 -27.83 7.83
N ILE A 488 -13.82 -28.84 6.96
CA ILE A 488 -14.45 -28.80 5.64
C ILE A 488 -15.98 -28.70 5.77
N ASP A 489 -16.60 -29.42 6.71
CA ASP A 489 -18.05 -29.33 6.98
C ASP A 489 -18.46 -28.01 7.66
N THR A 490 -17.50 -27.33 8.29
CA THR A 490 -17.67 -25.94 8.74
C THR A 490 -17.58 -24.96 7.56
N LEU A 491 -16.63 -25.16 6.65
CA LEU A 491 -16.47 -24.35 5.44
C LEU A 491 -17.64 -24.47 4.47
N LYS A 492 -18.24 -25.65 4.30
CA LYS A 492 -19.40 -25.88 3.41
C LYS A 492 -20.64 -25.05 3.77
N LYS A 493 -20.71 -24.49 4.98
CA LYS A 493 -21.76 -23.54 5.40
C LYS A 493 -21.57 -22.15 4.78
N HIS A 494 -20.32 -21.77 4.48
CA HIS A 494 -19.94 -20.47 3.94
C HIS A 494 -19.59 -20.50 2.45
N PHE A 495 -19.04 -21.62 2.00
CA PHE A 495 -18.66 -21.92 0.62
C PHE A 495 -19.28 -23.28 0.26
N PRO A 496 -20.57 -23.37 -0.12
CA PRO A 496 -21.21 -24.64 -0.42
C PRO A 496 -20.53 -25.35 -1.61
N HIS A 497 -20.02 -26.57 -1.39
CA HIS A 497 -19.34 -27.36 -2.42
C HIS A 497 -19.47 -28.88 -2.20
N GLU A 498 -19.37 -29.62 -3.30
CA GLU A 498 -19.18 -31.07 -3.32
C GLU A 498 -17.73 -31.44 -2.95
N ASP A 499 -17.52 -32.58 -2.28
CA ASP A 499 -16.16 -33.09 -2.11
C ASP A 499 -15.54 -33.44 -3.48
N LEU A 500 -14.21 -33.40 -3.57
CA LEU A 500 -13.47 -33.57 -4.82
C LEU A 500 -13.58 -35.01 -5.35
N VAL A 501 -13.84 -35.19 -6.65
CA VAL A 501 -13.83 -36.51 -7.31
C VAL A 501 -12.56 -36.71 -8.11
N TRP A 502 -11.68 -37.63 -7.69
CA TRP A 502 -10.51 -38.09 -8.45
C TRP A 502 -10.63 -39.60 -8.75
N LEU A 503 -9.87 -40.08 -9.75
CA LEU A 503 -9.86 -41.49 -10.17
C LEU A 503 -8.57 -42.19 -9.71
N ASP A 504 -8.63 -43.51 -9.50
CA ASP A 504 -7.43 -44.33 -9.22
C ASP A 504 -6.40 -44.23 -10.36
N LYS A 505 -6.88 -44.33 -11.61
CA LYS A 505 -6.11 -43.99 -12.82
C LYS A 505 -6.51 -42.60 -13.31
N THR A 506 -5.63 -41.63 -13.13
CA THR A 506 -5.86 -40.23 -13.55
C THR A 506 -5.85 -40.11 -15.07
N PRO A 507 -6.77 -39.35 -15.69
CA PRO A 507 -6.67 -39.01 -17.10
C PRO A 507 -5.43 -38.14 -17.37
N ILE A 508 -4.54 -38.65 -18.21
CA ILE A 508 -3.44 -37.90 -18.81
C ILE A 508 -3.82 -37.73 -20.29
N ILE A 509 -4.17 -36.50 -20.68
CA ILE A 509 -4.78 -36.17 -21.97
C ILE A 509 -3.80 -35.29 -22.74
N PRO A 510 -3.39 -35.63 -23.98
CA PRO A 510 -2.58 -34.73 -24.80
C PRO A 510 -3.29 -33.40 -25.02
N PHE A 511 -2.57 -32.27 -24.97
CA PHE A 511 -3.13 -30.92 -25.06
C PHE A 511 -4.09 -30.77 -26.26
N ALA A 512 -3.64 -31.18 -27.44
CA ALA A 512 -4.41 -31.23 -28.67
C ALA A 512 -5.71 -32.05 -28.58
N GLU A 513 -5.74 -33.13 -27.79
CA GLU A 513 -6.95 -33.91 -27.53
C GLU A 513 -7.91 -33.18 -26.58
N GLY A 514 -7.38 -32.47 -25.57
CA GLY A 514 -8.16 -31.55 -24.74
C GLY A 514 -8.85 -30.45 -25.57
N ILE A 515 -8.12 -29.85 -26.51
CA ILE A 515 -8.67 -28.87 -27.47
C ILE A 515 -9.75 -29.51 -28.36
N ARG A 516 -9.56 -30.73 -28.87
CA ARG A 516 -10.59 -31.45 -29.63
C ARG A 516 -11.86 -31.69 -28.81
N LEU A 517 -11.74 -32.21 -27.59
CA LEU A 517 -12.88 -32.43 -26.68
C LEU A 517 -13.65 -31.12 -26.40
N LEU A 518 -12.94 -30.00 -26.23
CA LEU A 518 -13.56 -28.68 -26.03
C LEU A 518 -14.29 -28.19 -27.30
N ASN A 519 -13.68 -28.34 -28.48
CA ASN A 519 -14.30 -28.01 -29.77
C ASN A 519 -15.51 -28.91 -30.09
N GLU A 520 -15.46 -30.19 -29.74
CA GLU A 520 -16.56 -31.16 -29.88
C GLU A 520 -17.73 -30.83 -28.94
N SER A 521 -17.47 -30.24 -27.77
CA SER A 521 -18.53 -29.73 -26.88
C SER A 521 -19.28 -28.50 -27.44
N GLY A 522 -18.92 -28.04 -28.64
CA GLY A 522 -19.50 -26.85 -29.27
C GLY A 522 -18.96 -25.52 -28.73
N TRP A 523 -17.92 -25.53 -27.90
CA TRP A 523 -17.26 -24.31 -27.42
C TRP A 523 -16.39 -23.67 -28.52
N ARG A 524 -16.26 -22.34 -28.52
CA ARG A 524 -15.63 -21.55 -29.58
C ARG A 524 -14.91 -20.33 -28.97
N ASP A 525 -14.00 -19.74 -29.72
CA ASP A 525 -13.40 -18.44 -29.38
C ASP A 525 -14.46 -17.31 -29.39
N ASP A 526 -14.06 -16.09 -28.99
CA ASP A 526 -14.95 -14.92 -28.99
C ASP A 526 -15.36 -14.42 -30.40
N ASN A 527 -14.81 -15.01 -31.47
CA ASN A 527 -15.17 -14.76 -32.86
C ASN A 527 -16.11 -15.86 -33.44
N GLY A 528 -16.32 -16.97 -32.73
CA GLY A 528 -17.10 -18.13 -33.16
C GLY A 528 -16.31 -19.25 -33.85
N ASN A 529 -14.97 -19.16 -33.91
CA ASN A 529 -14.08 -20.15 -34.49
C ASN A 529 -13.79 -21.31 -33.52
N PRO A 530 -13.43 -22.51 -34.03
CA PRO A 530 -12.80 -23.55 -33.22
C PRO A 530 -11.47 -23.05 -32.64
N LEU A 531 -11.13 -23.49 -31.43
CA LEU A 531 -9.83 -23.20 -30.81
C LEU A 531 -8.72 -24.01 -31.51
N PRO A 532 -7.54 -23.43 -31.79
CA PRO A 532 -6.41 -24.12 -32.40
C PRO A 532 -5.71 -25.07 -31.44
N GLU A 533 -5.06 -26.11 -31.97
CA GLU A 533 -4.38 -27.15 -31.17
C GLU A 533 -2.94 -26.76 -30.75
N ASP A 534 -2.39 -25.66 -31.28
CA ASP A 534 -1.00 -25.21 -31.09
C ASP A 534 -0.83 -23.82 -30.44
N GLU A 535 -1.92 -23.18 -29.99
CA GLU A 535 -1.90 -22.00 -29.11
C GLU A 535 -2.29 -22.36 -27.66
N ASP A 536 -2.10 -21.43 -26.71
CA ASP A 536 -2.35 -21.68 -25.28
C ASP A 536 -3.83 -21.46 -24.86
N LEU A 537 -4.25 -22.05 -23.74
CA LEU A 537 -5.63 -21.99 -23.24
C LEU A 537 -5.93 -20.68 -22.51
N GLY A 538 -6.97 -19.98 -22.96
CA GLY A 538 -7.56 -18.88 -22.20
C GLY A 538 -8.26 -19.35 -20.92
N THR A 539 -8.34 -18.47 -19.92
CA THR A 539 -8.97 -18.77 -18.60
C THR A 539 -10.42 -19.26 -18.70
N ARG A 540 -11.18 -18.83 -19.71
CA ARG A 540 -12.56 -19.31 -19.93
C ARG A 540 -12.57 -20.73 -20.48
N ASP A 541 -11.56 -21.06 -21.27
CA ASP A 541 -11.39 -22.28 -22.02
C ASP A 541 -10.88 -23.40 -21.10
N GLU A 542 -9.95 -23.09 -20.17
CA GLU A 542 -9.61 -23.96 -19.01
C GLU A 542 -10.87 -24.43 -18.27
N ILE A 543 -11.69 -23.45 -17.84
CA ILE A 543 -12.86 -23.67 -17.00
C ILE A 543 -13.95 -24.44 -17.74
N GLN A 544 -14.07 -24.25 -19.06
CA GLN A 544 -14.99 -25.03 -19.87
C GLN A 544 -14.45 -26.45 -20.13
N LEU A 545 -13.18 -26.62 -20.45
CA LEU A 545 -12.54 -27.93 -20.64
C LEU A 545 -12.66 -28.79 -19.37
N GLY A 546 -12.49 -28.21 -18.18
CA GLY A 546 -12.72 -28.92 -16.92
C GLY A 546 -14.16 -29.43 -16.74
N LYS A 547 -15.18 -28.71 -17.24
CA LYS A 547 -16.57 -29.20 -17.25
C LYS A 547 -16.75 -30.33 -18.26
N VAL A 548 -16.15 -30.23 -19.45
CA VAL A 548 -16.19 -31.29 -20.46
C VAL A 548 -15.51 -32.56 -19.92
N ILE A 549 -14.34 -32.43 -19.29
CA ILE A 549 -13.63 -33.56 -18.66
C ILE A 549 -14.44 -34.14 -17.49
N LYS A 550 -15.10 -33.32 -16.65
CA LYS A 550 -16.00 -33.84 -15.61
C LYS A 550 -17.25 -34.54 -16.19
N GLN A 551 -17.71 -34.18 -17.39
CA GLN A 551 -18.81 -34.86 -18.08
C GLN A 551 -18.38 -36.16 -18.79
N VAL A 552 -17.19 -36.20 -19.39
CA VAL A 552 -16.66 -37.35 -20.16
C VAL A 552 -16.01 -38.39 -19.25
N TYR A 553 -15.17 -37.94 -18.32
CA TYR A 553 -14.34 -38.79 -17.45
C TYR A 553 -14.81 -38.84 -15.99
N GLY A 554 -15.79 -38.02 -15.59
CA GLY A 554 -16.38 -38.08 -14.25
C GLY A 554 -15.52 -37.51 -13.11
N THR A 555 -14.48 -36.71 -13.41
CA THR A 555 -13.49 -36.26 -12.41
C THR A 555 -13.28 -34.74 -12.39
N ASP A 556 -12.94 -34.22 -11.21
CA ASP A 556 -12.45 -32.86 -10.97
C ASP A 556 -10.91 -32.73 -11.12
N TYR A 557 -10.16 -33.83 -11.31
CA TYR A 557 -8.69 -33.86 -11.29
C TYR A 557 -8.11 -34.61 -12.50
N TYR A 558 -7.25 -33.94 -13.27
CA TYR A 558 -6.66 -34.48 -14.50
C TYR A 558 -5.32 -33.79 -14.87
N VAL A 559 -4.61 -34.37 -15.82
CA VAL A 559 -3.37 -33.84 -16.39
C VAL A 559 -3.59 -33.54 -17.88
N LEU A 560 -3.17 -32.36 -18.34
CA LEU A 560 -2.91 -32.12 -19.76
C LEU A 560 -1.40 -32.28 -20.01
N ASP A 561 -1.02 -33.05 -21.02
CA ASP A 561 0.37 -33.37 -21.36
C ASP A 561 0.71 -32.89 -22.79
N LYS A 562 1.98 -32.83 -23.17
CA LYS A 562 2.45 -32.48 -24.52
C LYS A 562 2.05 -31.07 -24.98
N PHE A 563 2.28 -30.06 -24.14
CA PHE A 563 1.95 -28.66 -24.44
C PHE A 563 2.75 -28.06 -25.62
N PRO A 564 2.18 -27.07 -26.36
CA PRO A 564 2.86 -26.36 -27.45
C PRO A 564 4.15 -25.64 -27.03
N ALA A 565 5.20 -25.74 -27.86
CA ALA A 565 6.52 -25.16 -27.60
C ALA A 565 6.58 -23.62 -27.72
N GLY A 566 5.49 -22.98 -28.12
CA GLY A 566 5.32 -21.52 -28.05
C GLY A 566 4.81 -21.01 -26.69
N ALA A 567 4.15 -21.87 -25.90
CA ALA A 567 3.54 -21.53 -24.63
C ALA A 567 4.45 -21.78 -23.41
N ARG A 568 5.70 -22.23 -23.63
CA ARG A 568 6.56 -22.77 -22.56
C ARG A 568 7.93 -22.07 -22.44
N PRO A 569 8.52 -22.01 -21.23
CA PRO A 569 9.81 -21.35 -21.00
C PRO A 569 11.01 -22.01 -21.74
N PHE A 570 12.11 -21.25 -21.86
CA PHE A 570 13.33 -21.65 -22.57
C PHE A 570 13.95 -22.99 -22.12
N TYR A 571 13.76 -23.36 -20.85
CA TYR A 571 14.29 -24.60 -20.26
C TYR A 571 13.42 -25.84 -20.49
N ALA A 572 12.25 -25.73 -21.13
CA ALA A 572 11.35 -26.87 -21.36
C ALA A 572 11.87 -27.77 -22.50
N MET A 573 12.02 -29.06 -22.22
CA MET A 573 12.51 -30.03 -23.23
C MET A 573 11.49 -30.20 -24.38
N PRO A 574 11.89 -30.04 -25.66
CA PRO A 574 11.04 -30.38 -26.81
C PRO A 574 10.70 -31.87 -26.87
N ASP A 575 9.57 -32.24 -27.49
CA ASP A 575 9.30 -33.66 -27.80
C ASP A 575 10.25 -34.15 -28.92
N PRO A 576 10.87 -35.33 -28.79
CA PRO A 576 11.84 -35.83 -29.76
C PRO A 576 11.24 -36.21 -31.12
N ASN A 577 9.92 -36.42 -31.21
CA ASN A 577 9.21 -36.78 -32.44
C ASN A 577 8.51 -35.56 -33.08
N ASN A 578 8.19 -34.52 -32.30
CA ASN A 578 7.50 -33.33 -32.79
C ASN A 578 7.99 -32.05 -32.06
N PRO A 579 8.93 -31.28 -32.65
CA PRO A 579 9.50 -30.08 -32.02
C PRO A 579 8.52 -28.90 -31.89
N LYS A 580 7.26 -29.02 -32.35
CA LYS A 580 6.19 -28.05 -32.05
C LYS A 580 5.61 -28.20 -30.65
N ILE A 581 5.85 -29.33 -29.97
CA ILE A 581 5.36 -29.62 -28.62
C ILE A 581 6.54 -29.94 -27.69
N THR A 582 6.26 -30.04 -26.39
CA THR A 582 7.27 -30.22 -25.33
C THR A 582 6.92 -31.39 -24.42
N ASN A 583 7.92 -31.94 -23.74
CA ASN A 583 7.76 -32.87 -22.61
C ASN A 583 7.36 -32.10 -21.35
N SER A 584 6.26 -31.35 -21.44
CA SER A 584 5.69 -30.54 -20.35
C SER A 584 4.18 -30.71 -20.24
N PHE A 585 3.68 -30.54 -19.03
CA PHE A 585 2.33 -30.88 -18.61
C PHE A 585 1.83 -29.87 -17.59
N ASP A 586 0.51 -29.67 -17.53
CA ASP A 586 -0.16 -28.91 -16.48
C ASP A 586 -1.19 -29.81 -15.78
N ILE A 587 -1.30 -29.66 -14.47
CA ILE A 587 -2.21 -30.44 -13.63
C ILE A 587 -3.36 -29.53 -13.21
N PHE A 588 -4.59 -30.00 -13.40
CA PHE A 588 -5.81 -29.21 -13.25
C PHE A 588 -6.66 -29.71 -12.07
N LEU A 589 -7.29 -28.76 -11.38
CA LEU A 589 -8.24 -29.01 -10.31
C LEU A 589 -9.50 -28.18 -10.53
N ARG A 590 -10.65 -28.85 -10.67
CA ARG A 590 -11.96 -28.24 -11.02
C ARG A 590 -11.91 -27.32 -12.25
N GLY A 591 -11.11 -27.68 -13.25
CA GLY A 591 -10.97 -26.94 -14.51
C GLY A 591 -10.10 -25.67 -14.44
N GLN A 592 -9.19 -25.60 -13.48
CA GLN A 592 -8.17 -24.54 -13.43
C GLN A 592 -6.80 -25.16 -13.11
N GLU A 593 -5.75 -24.69 -13.77
CA GLU A 593 -4.37 -25.13 -13.56
C GLU A 593 -3.96 -24.89 -12.08
N ILE A 594 -3.27 -25.85 -11.45
CA ILE A 594 -2.73 -25.76 -10.08
C ILE A 594 -1.22 -26.00 -10.00
N LEU A 595 -0.65 -26.62 -11.02
CA LEU A 595 0.78 -26.83 -11.21
C LEU A 595 1.08 -26.84 -12.71
N SER A 596 2.20 -26.21 -13.07
CA SER A 596 2.91 -26.46 -14.33
C SER A 596 4.20 -27.23 -14.08
N GLY A 597 4.52 -28.17 -14.97
CA GLY A 597 5.65 -29.07 -14.83
C GLY A 597 6.16 -29.66 -16.15
N GLY A 598 7.26 -30.41 -16.07
CA GLY A 598 7.86 -31.03 -17.26
C GLY A 598 9.31 -31.44 -17.07
N GLN A 599 9.86 -32.02 -18.13
CA GLN A 599 11.29 -32.30 -18.30
C GLN A 599 12.05 -31.00 -18.61
N ARG A 600 13.28 -30.90 -18.10
CA ARG A 600 14.19 -29.80 -18.39
C ARG A 600 15.24 -30.21 -19.41
N ILE A 601 15.71 -29.21 -20.16
CA ILE A 601 16.89 -29.36 -21.00
C ILE A 601 18.11 -29.44 -20.09
N HIS A 602 18.83 -30.56 -20.15
CA HIS A 602 20.03 -30.82 -19.35
C HIS A 602 21.33 -30.72 -20.17
N ASP A 603 21.23 -30.71 -21.51
CA ASP A 603 22.34 -30.39 -22.41
C ASP A 603 22.53 -28.88 -22.54
N GLU A 604 23.71 -28.37 -22.16
CA GLU A 604 24.09 -26.96 -22.26
C GLU A 604 23.85 -26.40 -23.67
N LYS A 605 24.24 -27.13 -24.71
CA LYS A 605 24.22 -26.63 -26.10
C LYS A 605 22.80 -26.45 -26.62
N MET A 606 21.88 -27.33 -26.23
CA MET A 606 20.45 -27.19 -26.51
C MET A 606 19.85 -26.04 -25.69
N LEU A 607 20.24 -25.89 -24.42
CA LEU A 607 19.73 -24.84 -23.53
C LEU A 607 20.14 -23.44 -24.04
N THR A 608 21.42 -23.26 -24.37
CA THR A 608 21.99 -22.06 -25.00
C THR A 608 21.22 -21.70 -26.29
N LYS A 609 21.00 -22.66 -27.20
CA LYS A 609 20.23 -22.43 -28.44
C LYS A 609 18.77 -22.04 -28.20
N GLN A 610 18.14 -22.52 -27.11
CA GLN A 610 16.77 -22.14 -26.77
C GLN A 610 16.72 -20.72 -26.16
N MET A 611 17.72 -20.33 -25.38
CA MET A 611 17.89 -18.94 -24.91
C MET A 611 18.08 -18.00 -26.10
N GLU A 612 18.99 -18.31 -27.03
CA GLU A 612 19.21 -17.56 -28.27
C GLU A 612 17.92 -17.42 -29.10
N ARG A 613 17.17 -18.52 -29.31
CA ARG A 613 15.88 -18.52 -30.02
C ARG A 613 14.86 -17.56 -29.40
N LEU A 614 14.86 -17.45 -28.08
CA LEU A 614 13.97 -16.58 -27.30
C LEU A 614 14.58 -15.20 -26.97
N LYS A 615 15.74 -14.86 -27.57
CA LYS A 615 16.47 -13.59 -27.41
C LYS A 615 16.90 -13.31 -25.96
N MET A 616 17.17 -14.36 -25.20
CA MET A 616 17.80 -14.30 -23.88
C MET A 616 19.32 -14.43 -24.04
N ASP A 617 20.07 -13.64 -23.28
CA ASP A 617 21.54 -13.67 -23.26
C ASP A 617 22.03 -14.68 -22.19
N PRO A 618 22.72 -15.78 -22.56
CA PRO A 618 23.22 -16.77 -21.61
C PRO A 618 24.10 -16.20 -20.50
N SER A 619 24.86 -15.13 -20.77
CA SER A 619 25.77 -14.52 -19.79
C SER A 619 25.04 -13.85 -18.61
N THR A 620 23.74 -13.58 -18.75
CA THR A 620 22.91 -13.11 -17.64
C THR A 620 22.61 -14.20 -16.60
N LEU A 621 22.89 -15.47 -16.92
CA LEU A 621 22.62 -16.66 -16.12
C LEU A 621 23.87 -17.57 -15.95
N ASP A 622 25.09 -17.00 -15.97
CA ASP A 622 26.36 -17.74 -15.89
C ASP A 622 26.38 -18.85 -14.82
N GLU A 623 25.97 -18.55 -13.58
CA GLU A 623 25.92 -19.53 -12.46
C GLU A 623 25.01 -20.73 -12.75
N TYR A 624 23.87 -20.49 -13.41
CA TYR A 624 22.91 -21.52 -13.79
C TYR A 624 23.44 -22.35 -14.97
N MET A 625 23.96 -21.70 -16.01
CA MET A 625 24.53 -22.37 -17.19
C MET A 625 25.75 -23.23 -16.82
N GLN A 626 26.55 -22.80 -15.85
CA GLN A 626 27.74 -23.50 -15.37
C GLN A 626 27.43 -24.91 -14.81
N GLY A 627 26.28 -25.11 -14.17
CA GLY A 627 25.86 -26.45 -13.72
C GLY A 627 25.72 -27.44 -14.89
N PHE A 628 24.96 -27.05 -15.93
CA PHE A 628 24.78 -27.88 -17.13
C PHE A 628 26.11 -28.14 -17.86
N ALA A 629 27.02 -27.17 -17.88
CA ALA A 629 28.35 -27.31 -18.46
C ALA A 629 29.26 -28.30 -17.69
N TRP A 630 28.98 -28.56 -16.41
CA TRP A 630 29.65 -29.60 -15.61
C TRP A 630 28.97 -30.98 -15.69
N GLY A 631 27.78 -31.07 -16.29
CA GLY A 631 27.05 -32.31 -16.54
C GLY A 631 25.83 -32.46 -15.65
N ALA A 632 24.71 -31.82 -16.01
CA ALA A 632 23.43 -32.07 -15.37
C ALA A 632 22.82 -33.41 -15.84
N PRO A 633 22.29 -34.26 -14.94
CA PRO A 633 21.56 -35.46 -15.36
C PRO A 633 20.20 -35.08 -15.99
N PRO A 634 19.55 -35.98 -16.76
CA PRO A 634 18.16 -35.80 -17.17
C PRO A 634 17.27 -35.57 -15.94
N HIS A 635 16.42 -34.55 -15.98
CA HIS A 635 15.58 -34.19 -14.83
C HIS A 635 14.27 -33.51 -15.22
N GLY A 636 13.36 -33.40 -14.25
CA GLY A 636 12.09 -32.70 -14.38
C GLY A 636 11.42 -32.44 -13.02
N GLY A 637 10.35 -31.66 -13.05
CA GLY A 637 9.68 -31.21 -11.83
C GLY A 637 8.46 -30.36 -12.09
N GLY A 638 8.03 -29.62 -11.07
CA GLY A 638 6.90 -28.69 -11.15
C GLY A 638 6.79 -27.82 -9.89
N GLY A 639 5.92 -26.81 -9.94
CA GLY A 639 5.61 -25.93 -8.81
C GLY A 639 4.11 -25.82 -8.59
N ILE A 640 3.66 -25.97 -7.35
CA ILE A 640 2.25 -25.85 -6.94
C ILE A 640 2.05 -24.50 -6.24
N GLY A 641 1.04 -23.72 -6.63
CA GLY A 641 0.60 -22.58 -5.83
C GLY A 641 -0.26 -23.05 -4.65
N LEU A 642 0.26 -23.00 -3.41
CA LEU A 642 -0.42 -23.50 -2.20
C LEU A 642 -1.82 -22.89 -2.03
N GLU A 643 -1.91 -21.56 -2.12
CA GLU A 643 -3.16 -20.82 -1.98
C GLU A 643 -4.14 -21.12 -3.12
N ARG A 644 -3.63 -21.36 -4.33
CA ARG A 644 -4.43 -21.65 -5.53
C ARG A 644 -5.00 -23.07 -5.50
N MET A 645 -4.19 -24.07 -5.13
CA MET A 645 -4.69 -25.43 -4.87
C MET A 645 -5.73 -25.44 -3.74
N LEU A 646 -5.47 -24.73 -2.63
CA LEU A 646 -6.40 -24.65 -1.50
C LEU A 646 -7.73 -23.98 -1.88
N MET A 647 -7.67 -22.89 -2.67
CA MET A 647 -8.84 -22.21 -3.21
C MET A 647 -9.73 -23.14 -4.04
N LEU A 648 -9.13 -24.01 -4.87
CA LEU A 648 -9.86 -24.90 -5.78
C LEU A 648 -10.36 -26.17 -5.10
N LEU A 649 -9.57 -26.75 -4.18
CA LEU A 649 -9.98 -27.89 -3.36
C LEU A 649 -11.25 -27.57 -2.55
N LEU A 650 -11.23 -26.43 -1.84
CA LEU A 650 -12.29 -25.95 -0.95
C LEU A 650 -13.31 -25.00 -1.61
N SER A 651 -13.18 -24.78 -2.93
CA SER A 651 -14.08 -23.93 -3.74
C SER A 651 -14.32 -22.50 -3.20
N LEU A 652 -13.25 -21.83 -2.75
CA LEU A 652 -13.31 -20.55 -2.03
C LEU A 652 -13.61 -19.31 -2.91
N GLY A 653 -13.57 -19.44 -4.24
CA GLY A 653 -13.94 -18.39 -5.21
C GLY A 653 -12.97 -17.22 -5.40
N ASP A 654 -12.23 -16.80 -4.36
CA ASP A 654 -11.15 -15.81 -4.44
C ASP A 654 -9.93 -16.29 -3.64
N ILE A 655 -8.75 -16.25 -4.28
CA ILE A 655 -7.48 -16.69 -3.69
C ILE A 655 -7.13 -15.92 -2.41
N ARG A 656 -7.61 -14.69 -2.23
CA ARG A 656 -7.43 -13.89 -1.00
C ARG A 656 -8.09 -14.52 0.23
N HIS A 657 -9.07 -15.42 0.06
CA HIS A 657 -9.56 -16.24 1.18
C HIS A 657 -8.52 -17.27 1.62
N ALA A 658 -7.78 -17.86 0.68
CA ALA A 658 -6.71 -18.84 0.90
C ALA A 658 -5.35 -18.23 1.32
N THR A 659 -5.07 -16.95 1.05
CA THR A 659 -3.84 -16.28 1.51
C THR A 659 -4.03 -15.67 2.90
N LEU A 660 -3.19 -16.01 3.88
CA LEU A 660 -3.34 -15.54 5.27
C LEU A 660 -3.36 -14.00 5.39
N PHE A 661 -2.39 -13.33 4.76
CA PHE A 661 -2.32 -11.87 4.63
C PHE A 661 -2.08 -11.48 3.18
N PRO A 662 -3.15 -11.23 2.39
CA PRO A 662 -3.05 -10.98 0.94
C PRO A 662 -2.02 -9.92 0.53
N ARG A 663 -1.39 -10.18 -0.63
CA ARG A 663 -0.54 -9.26 -1.39
C ARG A 663 -0.95 -9.28 -2.86
N ASP A 664 -1.42 -8.13 -3.33
CA ASP A 664 -1.85 -7.86 -4.69
C ASP A 664 -1.41 -6.43 -5.08
N PRO A 665 -1.59 -5.97 -6.34
CA PRO A 665 -1.12 -4.66 -6.79
C PRO A 665 -1.78 -3.43 -6.10
N LYS A 666 -2.71 -3.64 -5.16
CA LYS A 666 -3.36 -2.59 -4.35
C LYS A 666 -2.94 -2.65 -2.87
N SER A 667 -2.10 -3.62 -2.52
CA SER A 667 -1.50 -3.77 -1.20
C SER A 667 -0.38 -2.75 -0.99
N LEU A 668 -0.09 -2.42 0.28
CA LEU A 668 0.95 -1.43 0.67
C LEU A 668 0.81 -0.05 -0.03
N PRO A 669 -0.37 0.61 0.02
CA PRO A 669 -0.55 1.94 -0.58
C PRO A 669 0.44 2.95 0.03
N ALA A 670 1.02 3.80 -0.83
CA ALA A 670 1.97 4.83 -0.43
C ALA A 670 1.37 5.73 0.66
N LYS A 671 2.04 5.80 1.81
CA LYS A 671 1.72 6.75 2.88
C LYS A 671 2.50 8.04 2.62
N PRO A 672 1.89 9.23 2.75
CA PRO A 672 2.66 10.47 2.74
C PRO A 672 3.67 10.44 3.90
N ILE A 673 4.92 10.78 3.60
CA ILE A 673 5.96 10.91 4.63
C ILE A 673 5.66 12.19 5.40
N VAL A 674 5.20 12.05 6.65
CA VAL A 674 5.03 13.19 7.55
C VAL A 674 6.41 13.63 8.02
N LYS A 675 6.97 14.64 7.35
CA LYS A 675 8.23 15.26 7.74
C LYS A 675 8.05 15.98 9.08
N GLN A 676 9.01 15.83 9.99
CA GLN A 676 8.97 16.49 11.30
C GLN A 676 9.28 17.99 11.16
N LEU A 677 8.53 18.85 11.87
CA LEU A 677 8.80 20.29 11.99
C LEU A 677 10.20 20.53 12.58
N ARG A 678 10.87 21.58 12.13
CA ARG A 678 12.21 21.97 12.64
C ARG A 678 12.12 22.59 14.03
N HIS A 679 11.05 23.34 14.25
CA HIS A 679 10.68 23.98 15.51
C HIS A 679 9.33 23.45 15.98
N PRO A 680 9.24 22.27 16.62
CA PRO A 680 7.99 21.74 17.16
C PRO A 680 7.28 22.72 18.13
N GLU A 681 8.03 23.58 18.81
CA GLU A 681 7.57 24.69 19.65
C GLU A 681 6.80 25.76 18.86
N ALA A 682 7.12 25.96 17.58
CA ALA A 682 6.42 26.84 16.65
C ALA A 682 5.35 26.08 15.82
N SER A 683 4.69 25.11 16.45
CA SER A 683 3.57 24.37 15.87
C SER A 683 2.31 25.23 15.80
N THR A 684 1.72 25.34 14.60
CA THR A 684 0.47 26.08 14.37
C THR A 684 -0.78 25.20 14.49
N LEU A 685 -0.62 23.86 14.44
CA LEU A 685 -1.67 22.90 14.77
C LEU A 685 -1.83 22.71 16.28
N HIS A 686 -0.69 22.70 16.99
CA HIS A 686 -0.59 22.43 18.43
C HIS A 686 0.26 23.53 19.08
N PRO A 687 -0.25 24.77 19.16
CA PRO A 687 0.46 25.86 19.80
C PRO A 687 0.62 25.60 21.31
N GLN A 688 1.63 26.20 21.93
CA GLN A 688 1.95 25.98 23.36
C GLN A 688 0.79 26.31 24.32
N TRP A 689 -0.13 27.18 23.89
CA TRP A 689 -1.34 27.58 24.63
C TRP A 689 -2.62 26.81 24.21
N GLU A 690 -2.52 25.64 23.57
CA GLU A 690 -3.71 24.88 23.12
C GLU A 690 -4.68 24.60 24.28
N GLY A 691 -5.90 25.15 24.16
CA GLY A 691 -6.95 25.04 25.19
C GLY A 691 -6.94 26.14 26.27
N GLN A 692 -6.05 27.13 26.19
CA GLN A 692 -5.95 28.26 27.12
C GLN A 692 -5.88 29.61 26.37
N ASP A 693 -5.99 30.72 27.11
CA ASP A 693 -5.77 32.06 26.55
C ASP A 693 -4.27 32.40 26.53
N ARG A 694 -3.76 32.82 25.36
CA ARG A 694 -2.34 33.06 25.11
C ARG A 694 -1.74 34.14 26.02
N HIS A 695 -2.47 35.23 26.22
CA HIS A 695 -2.02 36.36 27.04
C HIS A 695 -2.05 36.03 28.54
N SER A 696 -3.12 35.38 28.99
CA SER A 696 -3.28 34.95 30.39
C SER A 696 -2.27 33.89 30.82
N ALA A 697 -1.80 33.06 29.87
CA ALA A 697 -0.78 32.04 30.08
C ALA A 697 0.66 32.54 29.85
N GLY A 698 0.86 33.80 29.44
CA GLY A 698 2.19 34.41 29.29
C GLY A 698 2.99 33.95 28.06
N TYR A 699 2.35 33.38 27.04
CA TYR A 699 3.05 32.90 25.84
C TYR A 699 3.19 33.97 24.76
N GLU A 700 4.43 34.19 24.31
CA GLU A 700 4.73 35.02 23.14
C GLU A 700 4.39 34.28 21.82
N LEU A 701 4.29 35.04 20.73
CA LEU A 701 4.10 34.46 19.40
C LEU A 701 5.44 33.96 18.83
N PRO A 702 5.50 32.77 18.21
CA PRO A 702 6.73 32.29 17.56
C PRO A 702 7.29 33.28 16.54
N SER A 703 8.62 33.33 16.42
CA SER A 703 9.31 34.22 15.49
C SER A 703 8.94 33.90 14.03
N VAL A 704 9.09 34.88 13.12
CA VAL A 704 8.75 34.68 11.71
C VAL A 704 9.75 33.74 11.04
N GLU A 705 11.01 33.80 11.45
CA GLU A 705 12.11 32.92 11.06
C GLU A 705 11.80 31.45 11.39
N MET A 706 11.41 31.15 12.63
CA MET A 706 10.98 29.79 13.04
C MET A 706 9.77 29.29 12.22
N LEU A 707 8.85 30.19 11.89
CA LEU A 707 7.70 29.86 11.04
C LEU A 707 8.08 29.63 9.57
N ILE A 708 9.08 30.34 9.04
CA ILE A 708 9.67 30.09 7.71
C ILE A 708 10.36 28.71 7.71
N ALA A 709 11.17 28.41 8.71
CA ALA A 709 11.85 27.14 8.89
C ALA A 709 10.90 25.94 9.09
N ASN A 710 9.64 26.19 9.48
CA ASN A 710 8.59 25.17 9.63
C ASN A 710 7.66 25.03 8.41
N TYR A 711 7.16 26.12 7.85
CA TYR A 711 6.07 26.13 6.85
C TYR A 711 6.40 26.91 5.57
N GLY A 712 7.47 27.69 5.57
CA GLY A 712 7.81 28.61 4.49
C GLY A 712 8.55 27.98 3.32
N ASP A 713 8.53 28.73 2.23
CA ASP A 713 9.29 28.52 1.00
C ASP A 713 10.16 29.76 0.72
N ALA A 714 10.97 29.74 -0.35
CA ALA A 714 11.92 30.80 -0.68
C ALA A 714 11.32 32.21 -0.71
N SER A 715 10.08 32.37 -1.20
CA SER A 715 9.38 33.65 -1.23
C SER A 715 9.05 34.21 0.17
N ASN A 716 8.88 33.35 1.18
CA ASN A 716 8.67 33.81 2.56
C ASN A 716 9.94 34.39 3.20
N THR A 717 11.14 34.11 2.67
CA THR A 717 12.39 34.71 3.16
C THR A 717 12.50 36.23 2.88
N SER A 718 11.51 36.84 2.22
CA SER A 718 11.37 38.30 2.12
C SER A 718 10.56 38.93 3.24
N TRP A 719 9.92 38.13 4.11
CA TRP A 719 9.09 38.67 5.19
C TRP A 719 9.92 39.28 6.31
N LEU A 720 11.23 39.06 6.28
CA LEU A 720 12.20 39.69 7.17
C LEU A 720 12.67 41.07 6.66
N GLU A 721 12.25 41.49 5.47
CA GLU A 721 12.57 42.83 4.95
C GLU A 721 11.82 43.92 5.72
N PRO A 722 12.46 45.05 6.09
CA PRO A 722 11.83 46.13 6.86
C PRO A 722 10.56 46.73 6.23
N ARG A 723 10.35 46.54 4.92
CA ARG A 723 9.14 46.95 4.20
C ARG A 723 7.93 46.01 4.36
N THR A 724 8.10 44.83 4.96
CA THR A 724 7.04 43.84 5.11
C THR A 724 6.35 43.95 6.47
N GLU A 725 5.03 44.13 6.46
CA GLU A 725 4.20 44.03 7.64
C GLU A 725 3.64 42.61 7.80
N ILE A 726 3.59 42.10 9.03
CA ILE A 726 3.19 40.72 9.33
C ILE A 726 1.87 40.71 10.09
N TRP A 727 0.82 40.20 9.44
CA TRP A 727 -0.42 39.85 10.14
C TRP A 727 -0.26 38.50 10.85
N ARG A 728 -0.83 38.36 12.06
CA ARG A 728 -0.79 37.15 12.89
C ARG A 728 -2.20 36.72 13.32
N ASP A 729 -2.44 35.41 13.42
CA ASP A 729 -3.65 34.83 14.03
C ASP A 729 -3.37 34.47 15.50
N ASP A 730 -4.02 35.12 16.46
CA ASP A 730 -3.77 34.92 17.90
C ASP A 730 -4.06 33.50 18.41
N ALA A 731 -4.99 32.79 17.76
CA ALA A 731 -5.42 31.46 18.21
C ALA A 731 -4.42 30.37 17.83
N THR A 732 -3.77 30.48 16.66
CA THR A 732 -2.89 29.45 16.08
C THR A 732 -1.44 29.88 15.93
N GLY A 733 -1.14 31.17 16.09
CA GLY A 733 0.18 31.76 15.88
C GLY A 733 0.57 31.94 14.41
N ALA A 734 -0.27 31.53 13.46
CA ALA A 734 -0.04 31.63 12.01
C ALA A 734 0.30 33.05 11.54
N ALA A 735 1.03 33.19 10.42
CA ALA A 735 1.45 34.48 9.88
C ALA A 735 1.18 34.64 8.38
N ILE A 736 0.84 35.87 7.96
CA ILE A 736 0.82 36.32 6.54
C ILE A 736 1.53 37.67 6.42
N GLY A 737 2.62 37.73 5.65
CA GLY A 737 3.39 38.94 5.36
C GLY A 737 2.92 39.67 4.10
N PHE A 738 2.89 41.00 4.15
CA PHE A 738 2.48 41.85 3.02
C PHE A 738 3.15 43.23 3.06
N VAL A 739 3.24 43.87 1.89
CA VAL A 739 3.75 45.25 1.74
C VAL A 739 2.60 46.17 1.30
N PRO A 740 2.29 47.25 2.03
CA PRO A 740 1.37 48.28 1.54
C PRO A 740 2.04 49.11 0.43
N HIS A 741 1.55 49.03 -0.81
CA HIS A 741 2.10 49.79 -1.95
C HIS A 741 0.99 50.34 -2.84
N GLN A 742 1.03 51.66 -3.13
CA GLN A 742 0.09 52.36 -4.03
C GLN A 742 -1.40 52.04 -3.81
N GLY A 743 -1.82 51.83 -2.54
CA GLY A 743 -3.21 51.49 -2.18
C GLY A 743 -3.58 50.01 -2.27
N TYR A 744 -2.59 49.14 -2.48
CA TYR A 744 -2.72 47.68 -2.46
C TYR A 744 -1.96 47.08 -1.26
N ALA A 745 -2.43 45.95 -0.75
CA ALA A 745 -1.62 45.05 0.07
C ALA A 745 -1.03 43.99 -0.87
N ILE A 746 0.28 44.02 -1.08
CA ILE A 746 1.01 43.05 -1.89
C ILE A 746 1.47 41.93 -0.96
N THR A 747 0.73 40.83 -0.94
CA THR A 747 1.07 39.59 -0.22
C THR A 747 2.02 38.75 -1.10
N VAL A 748 3.07 38.16 -0.52
CA VAL A 748 4.08 37.40 -1.28
C VAL A 748 4.36 36.05 -0.62
N GLY A 749 4.35 34.96 -1.36
CA GLY A 749 4.54 33.60 -0.81
C GLY A 749 3.33 33.07 -0.02
N ASP A 750 3.46 31.91 0.61
CA ASP A 750 2.33 31.18 1.21
C ASP A 750 2.12 31.53 2.71
N PRO A 751 0.91 31.36 3.28
CA PRO A 751 0.69 31.53 4.72
C PRO A 751 1.58 30.59 5.54
N LEU A 752 2.26 31.14 6.56
CA LEU A 752 3.12 30.36 7.45
C LEU A 752 2.27 29.66 8.53
N CYS A 753 1.63 28.58 8.13
CA CYS A 753 0.91 27.65 9.00
C CYS A 753 0.75 26.28 8.31
N HIS A 754 0.18 25.30 9.03
CA HIS A 754 -0.09 24.00 8.43
C HIS A 754 -1.15 24.10 7.32
N LYS A 755 -0.93 23.38 6.20
CA LYS A 755 -1.75 23.45 4.96
C LYS A 755 -3.26 23.27 5.19
N SER A 756 -3.68 22.53 6.21
CA SER A 756 -5.11 22.38 6.59
C SER A 756 -5.77 23.65 7.18
N GLN A 757 -4.98 24.68 7.49
CA GLN A 757 -5.45 25.94 8.10
C GLN A 757 -5.60 27.07 7.06
N TYR A 758 -4.99 26.95 5.87
CA TYR A 758 -4.92 28.00 4.85
C TYR A 758 -6.26 28.72 4.59
N ALA A 759 -7.35 27.98 4.36
CA ALA A 759 -8.66 28.59 4.09
C ALA A 759 -9.23 29.44 5.25
N ARG A 760 -8.84 29.16 6.50
CA ARG A 760 -9.17 29.97 7.68
C ARG A 760 -8.19 31.15 7.82
N THR A 761 -6.89 30.90 7.73
CA THR A 761 -5.83 31.92 7.89
C THR A 761 -5.96 33.01 6.83
N ILE A 762 -6.18 32.65 5.57
CA ILE A 762 -6.44 33.56 4.45
C ILE A 762 -7.73 34.36 4.67
N ALA A 763 -8.80 33.74 5.18
CA ALA A 763 -10.05 34.45 5.47
C ALA A 763 -9.90 35.51 6.59
N GLY A 764 -9.11 35.22 7.63
CA GLY A 764 -8.76 36.17 8.69
C GLY A 764 -7.96 37.36 8.17
N TYR A 765 -6.88 37.09 7.44
CA TYR A 765 -6.05 38.12 6.82
C TYR A 765 -6.82 39.02 5.84
N LEU A 766 -7.64 38.45 4.96
CA LEU A 766 -8.45 39.23 4.02
C LEU A 766 -9.58 40.03 4.72
N HIS A 767 -10.00 39.63 5.93
CA HIS A 767 -10.86 40.45 6.77
C HIS A 767 -10.10 41.67 7.31
N TYR A 768 -8.93 41.45 7.92
CA TYR A 768 -8.04 42.50 8.45
C TYR A 768 -7.71 43.56 7.39
N ILE A 769 -7.22 43.14 6.21
CA ILE A 769 -6.90 44.06 5.10
C ILE A 769 -8.12 44.90 4.68
N LYS A 770 -9.31 44.28 4.61
CA LYS A 770 -10.55 44.96 4.19
C LYS A 770 -11.15 45.87 5.26
N LYS A 771 -10.95 45.58 6.54
CA LYS A 771 -11.64 46.25 7.66
C LYS A 771 -10.78 47.25 8.43
N GLU A 772 -9.51 46.94 8.61
CA GLU A 772 -8.59 47.75 9.42
C GLU A 772 -7.60 48.52 8.56
N ARG A 773 -7.22 47.99 7.40
CA ARG A 773 -6.23 48.64 6.50
C ARG A 773 -6.83 49.36 5.30
N GLY A 774 -8.04 49.00 4.86
CA GLY A 774 -8.79 49.68 3.79
C GLY A 774 -8.19 49.57 2.38
N ILE A 775 -7.12 48.79 2.20
CA ILE A 775 -6.37 48.64 0.94
C ILE A 775 -6.77 47.38 0.17
N LYS A 776 -6.44 47.33 -1.13
CA LYS A 776 -6.85 46.24 -2.03
C LYS A 776 -5.84 45.08 -2.02
N PRO A 777 -6.22 43.83 -1.71
CA PRO A 777 -5.26 42.74 -1.66
C PRO A 777 -4.90 42.23 -3.07
N LEU A 778 -3.62 41.96 -3.28
CA LEU A 778 -3.03 41.26 -4.44
C LEU A 778 -2.03 40.23 -3.90
N TRP A 779 -2.07 39.00 -4.40
CA TRP A 779 -1.20 37.93 -3.92
C TRP A 779 -0.25 37.50 -5.04
N LEU A 780 1.06 37.51 -4.77
CA LEU A 780 2.13 37.19 -5.71
C LEU A 780 2.93 35.98 -5.22
N LEU A 781 3.56 35.26 -6.15
CA LEU A 781 4.54 34.21 -5.87
C LEU A 781 4.07 33.12 -4.89
N CYS A 782 2.77 32.80 -4.89
CA CYS A 782 2.19 31.76 -4.05
C CYS A 782 2.22 30.39 -4.74
N GLY A 783 2.28 29.31 -3.94
CA GLY A 783 2.28 27.93 -4.39
C GLY A 783 0.87 27.42 -4.74
N GLY A 784 0.82 26.28 -5.44
CA GLY A 784 -0.43 25.69 -5.93
C GLY A 784 -1.49 25.43 -4.85
N ALA A 785 -1.09 25.13 -3.60
CA ALA A 785 -2.01 24.90 -2.50
C ALA A 785 -2.73 26.18 -2.02
N VAL A 786 -2.12 27.35 -2.19
CA VAL A 786 -2.73 28.66 -1.90
C VAL A 786 -3.52 29.16 -3.11
N GLU A 787 -3.04 28.89 -4.33
CA GLU A 787 -3.76 29.11 -5.58
C GLU A 787 -5.12 28.39 -5.60
N GLU A 788 -5.17 27.11 -5.21
CA GLU A 788 -6.40 26.31 -5.15
C GLU A 788 -7.39 26.88 -4.11
N VAL A 789 -6.90 27.30 -2.94
CA VAL A 789 -7.73 27.93 -1.90
C VAL A 789 -8.30 29.26 -2.37
N LEU A 790 -7.47 30.15 -2.94
CA LEU A 790 -7.91 31.47 -3.42
C LEU A 790 -8.84 31.38 -4.65
N SER A 791 -8.62 30.41 -5.54
CA SER A 791 -9.47 30.20 -6.71
C SER A 791 -10.77 29.45 -6.42
N SER A 792 -10.87 28.78 -5.27
CA SER A 792 -12.08 28.07 -4.82
C SER A 792 -13.33 28.94 -4.78
N HIS A 793 -14.51 28.30 -4.78
CA HIS A 793 -15.82 28.96 -4.66
C HIS A 793 -16.00 29.84 -3.41
N GLN A 794 -15.13 29.73 -2.40
CA GLN A 794 -15.16 30.60 -1.21
C GLN A 794 -14.68 32.03 -1.51
N PHE A 795 -13.75 32.20 -2.45
CA PHE A 795 -13.09 33.48 -2.73
C PHE A 795 -13.23 33.93 -4.21
N ASP A 796 -13.30 33.01 -5.18
CA ASP A 796 -13.42 33.29 -6.63
C ASP A 796 -12.27 34.17 -7.18
N TRP A 797 -11.02 33.98 -6.72
CA TRP A 797 -9.90 34.74 -7.28
C TRP A 797 -9.51 34.21 -8.66
N ARG A 798 -8.90 35.10 -9.47
CA ARG A 798 -8.36 34.80 -10.80
C ARG A 798 -6.87 34.65 -10.66
N THR A 799 -6.31 33.67 -11.35
CA THR A 799 -4.91 33.28 -11.15
C THR A 799 -4.19 33.09 -12.49
N PHE A 800 -2.88 33.27 -12.48
CA PHE A 800 -1.98 32.95 -13.58
C PHE A 800 -0.54 32.81 -13.06
N SER A 801 0.29 32.06 -13.78
CA SER A 801 1.73 31.98 -13.52
C SER A 801 2.52 32.72 -14.60
N VAL A 802 3.54 33.45 -14.16
CA VAL A 802 4.56 34.17 -14.96
C VAL A 802 5.95 34.01 -14.36
N ALA A 803 6.07 33.15 -13.35
CA ALA A 803 7.28 32.88 -12.60
C ALA A 803 7.22 31.44 -12.08
N ALA A 804 8.39 30.85 -11.86
CA ALA A 804 8.54 29.52 -11.30
C ALA A 804 9.64 29.52 -10.24
N GLU A 805 9.44 28.78 -9.16
CA GLU A 805 10.41 28.53 -8.11
C GLU A 805 11.40 27.47 -8.62
N GLN A 806 12.68 27.80 -8.71
CA GLN A 806 13.63 27.03 -9.54
C GLN A 806 14.38 25.99 -8.70
N ARG A 807 13.84 24.76 -8.64
CA ARG A 807 14.24 23.70 -7.70
C ARG A 807 15.07 22.58 -8.34
N LEU A 808 15.91 21.94 -7.55
CA LEU A 808 16.57 20.67 -7.86
C LEU A 808 16.59 19.73 -6.66
N ASP A 809 16.79 18.44 -6.91
CA ASP A 809 17.22 17.47 -5.90
C ASP A 809 18.76 17.51 -5.83
N PRO A 810 19.38 17.93 -4.71
CA PRO A 810 20.83 18.02 -4.62
C PRO A 810 21.51 16.64 -4.54
N GLY A 811 20.78 15.59 -4.15
CA GLY A 811 21.27 14.21 -4.13
C GLY A 811 21.26 13.52 -5.49
N ASN A 812 20.48 14.05 -6.45
CA ASN A 812 20.35 13.54 -7.81
C ASN A 812 20.55 14.67 -8.86
N ASN A 813 21.55 15.54 -8.63
CA ASN A 813 21.79 16.68 -9.49
C ASN A 813 22.56 16.28 -10.78
N PRO A 814 21.99 16.41 -11.99
CA PRO A 814 22.67 16.08 -13.25
C PRO A 814 23.92 16.94 -13.52
N ALA A 815 24.00 18.16 -12.97
CA ALA A 815 25.15 19.07 -13.14
C ALA A 815 26.45 18.52 -12.54
N VAL A 816 26.39 17.51 -11.65
CA VAL A 816 27.57 16.77 -11.18
C VAL A 816 28.33 16.11 -12.35
N HIS A 817 27.62 15.75 -13.43
CA HIS A 817 28.19 15.12 -14.61
C HIS A 817 28.33 16.05 -15.83
N ASP A 818 27.95 17.33 -15.71
CA ASP A 818 28.10 18.28 -16.81
C ASP A 818 29.58 18.60 -17.10
N HIS A 819 29.97 18.46 -18.36
CA HIS A 819 31.38 18.56 -18.75
C HIS A 819 31.92 20.00 -18.65
N ASP A 820 31.08 21.02 -18.84
CA ASP A 820 31.48 22.42 -18.86
C ASP A 820 31.60 23.00 -17.45
N ILE A 821 30.67 22.66 -16.55
CA ILE A 821 30.76 22.90 -15.11
C ILE A 821 31.98 22.18 -14.55
N GLN A 822 32.18 20.90 -14.85
CA GLN A 822 33.37 20.18 -14.40
C GLN A 822 34.68 20.72 -15.02
N ARG A 823 34.66 21.35 -16.21
CA ARG A 823 35.82 22.08 -16.75
C ARG A 823 36.13 23.33 -15.92
N LYS A 824 35.10 24.12 -15.58
CA LYS A 824 35.22 25.34 -14.76
C LYS A 824 35.69 25.06 -13.33
N ILE A 825 35.12 24.05 -12.67
CA ILE A 825 35.50 23.64 -11.31
C ILE A 825 36.98 23.26 -11.27
N ARG A 826 37.44 22.40 -12.19
CA ARG A 826 38.87 22.03 -12.32
C ARG A 826 39.78 23.23 -12.62
N HIS A 827 39.29 24.23 -13.35
CA HIS A 827 40.04 25.48 -13.60
C HIS A 827 40.19 26.30 -12.31
N ALA A 828 39.11 26.55 -11.57
CA ALA A 828 39.16 27.28 -10.30
C ALA A 828 40.07 26.61 -9.26
N SER A 829 39.98 25.28 -9.10
CA SER A 829 40.89 24.53 -8.22
C SER A 829 42.36 24.62 -8.67
N LYS A 830 42.64 24.70 -9.97
CA LYS A 830 44.00 24.87 -10.50
C LYS A 830 44.55 26.29 -10.25
N GLU A 831 43.71 27.32 -10.32
CA GLU A 831 44.06 28.70 -9.94
C GLU A 831 44.17 28.91 -8.42
N GLY A 832 44.07 27.84 -7.63
CA GLY A 832 44.28 27.85 -6.18
C GLY A 832 43.07 28.30 -5.36
N VAL A 833 41.86 28.31 -5.95
CA VAL A 833 40.62 28.65 -5.24
C VAL A 833 40.32 27.58 -4.17
N LYS A 834 40.16 28.03 -2.92
CA LYS A 834 39.80 27.21 -1.75
C LYS A 834 38.39 27.56 -1.29
N VAL A 835 37.61 26.55 -0.89
CA VAL A 835 36.28 26.72 -0.26
C VAL A 835 36.43 26.70 1.26
N HIS A 836 35.59 27.46 1.95
CA HIS A 836 35.49 27.56 3.41
C HIS A 836 34.01 27.57 3.81
N ASP A 837 33.67 26.85 4.88
CA ASP A 837 32.29 26.61 5.32
C ASP A 837 32.04 27.03 6.76
N TYR A 838 30.85 27.60 7.02
CA TYR A 838 30.26 27.71 8.35
C TYR A 838 28.89 27.02 8.33
N PRO A 839 28.76 25.83 8.96
CA PRO A 839 27.51 25.09 9.01
C PRO A 839 26.51 25.73 9.99
N LEU A 840 25.26 25.27 9.91
CA LEU A 840 24.11 25.86 10.62
C LEU A 840 24.39 26.10 12.11
N GLY A 841 24.11 27.31 12.60
CA GLY A 841 24.33 27.70 14.00
C GLY A 841 25.79 27.92 14.41
N SER A 842 26.76 27.83 13.48
CA SER A 842 28.17 28.14 13.78
C SER A 842 28.45 29.64 13.66
N PRO A 843 29.02 30.30 14.69
CA PRO A 843 29.27 31.75 14.65
C PRO A 843 30.42 32.11 13.69
N ILE A 844 30.18 33.06 12.82
CA ILE A 844 31.18 33.57 11.86
C ILE A 844 32.04 34.66 12.52
N PRO A 845 33.39 34.57 12.47
CA PRO A 845 34.28 35.58 13.03
C PRO A 845 34.03 36.98 12.43
N ALA A 846 34.02 38.01 13.28
CA ALA A 846 33.71 39.39 12.88
C ALA A 846 34.64 39.92 11.77
N GLU A 847 35.91 39.53 11.77
CA GLU A 847 36.88 39.86 10.70
C GLU A 847 36.46 39.30 9.33
N ILE A 848 35.90 38.10 9.29
CA ILE A 848 35.41 37.46 8.06
C ILE A 848 34.11 38.14 7.60
N LYS A 849 33.21 38.50 8.53
CA LYS A 849 32.03 39.31 8.20
C LYS A 849 32.42 40.64 7.55
N GLN A 850 33.34 41.40 8.17
CA GLN A 850 33.85 42.67 7.65
C GLN A 850 34.49 42.53 6.25
N LYS A 851 35.28 41.48 6.01
CA LYS A 851 35.86 41.19 4.69
C LYS A 851 34.79 40.89 3.64
N ILE A 852 33.76 40.13 3.99
CA ILE A 852 32.63 39.81 3.10
C ILE A 852 31.79 41.07 2.82
N ASP A 853 31.46 41.86 3.84
CA ASP A 853 30.71 43.12 3.70
C ASP A 853 31.45 44.13 2.82
N GLY A 854 32.79 44.18 2.91
CA GLY A 854 33.64 44.96 2.00
C GLY A 854 33.49 44.51 0.53
N ARG A 855 33.52 43.20 0.26
CA ARG A 855 33.36 42.66 -1.11
C ARG A 855 31.93 42.74 -1.63
N ILE A 856 30.92 42.72 -0.76
CA ILE A 856 29.53 43.05 -1.12
C ILE A 856 29.43 44.51 -1.55
N LYS A 857 30.08 45.45 -0.86
CA LYS A 857 30.15 46.86 -1.28
C LYS A 857 30.89 47.03 -2.62
N ASP A 858 32.04 46.39 -2.81
CA ASP A 858 32.75 46.37 -4.11
C ASP A 858 31.85 45.87 -5.24
N TRP A 859 31.08 44.80 -5.01
CA TRP A 859 30.17 44.21 -5.98
C TRP A 859 28.98 45.12 -6.29
N LEU A 860 28.36 45.71 -5.26
CA LEU A 860 27.27 46.68 -5.41
C LEU A 860 27.71 47.94 -6.18
N ALA A 861 28.95 48.40 -5.99
CA ALA A 861 29.50 49.54 -6.73
C ALA A 861 29.84 49.22 -8.20
N ASN A 862 30.04 47.95 -8.55
CA ASN A 862 30.39 47.51 -9.91
C ASN A 862 29.20 46.90 -10.69
N ARG A 863 28.01 46.75 -10.08
CA ARG A 863 26.80 46.22 -10.75
C ARG A 863 26.33 47.17 -11.88
N LYS A 864 25.82 46.62 -12.98
CA LYS A 864 25.34 47.40 -14.14
C LYS A 864 23.94 46.96 -14.57
N GLY A 865 23.07 47.95 -14.77
CA GLY A 865 21.66 47.77 -15.17
C GLY A 865 20.71 47.68 -13.97
N LYS A 866 19.47 48.17 -14.17
CA LYS A 866 18.38 48.11 -13.18
C LYS A 866 18.19 46.68 -12.68
N GLN A 867 18.05 46.48 -11.38
CA GLN A 867 17.66 45.18 -10.85
C GLN A 867 16.14 45.05 -10.71
N VAL A 868 15.74 43.79 -10.55
CA VAL A 868 14.43 43.35 -10.11
C VAL A 868 14.71 42.28 -9.07
N HIS A 869 14.41 42.56 -7.80
CA HIS A 869 14.57 41.62 -6.70
C HIS A 869 13.52 41.83 -5.61
N LEU A 870 13.30 40.76 -4.83
CA LEU A 870 12.34 40.75 -3.73
C LEU A 870 13.00 41.12 -2.38
N THR A 871 14.31 40.90 -2.24
CA THR A 871 15.08 41.08 -1.00
C THR A 871 16.44 41.70 -1.23
N ASP A 872 16.83 42.61 -0.35
CA ASP A 872 18.13 43.29 -0.38
C ASP A 872 19.23 42.42 0.25
N ILE A 873 20.49 42.78 0.03
CA ILE A 873 21.63 41.95 0.45
C ILE A 873 21.90 42.14 1.96
N HIS A 874 21.11 41.44 2.77
CA HIS A 874 21.24 41.35 4.23
C HIS A 874 21.79 39.97 4.63
N PRO A 875 23.13 39.76 4.59
CA PRO A 875 23.73 38.43 4.77
C PRO A 875 23.58 37.90 6.20
N TRP A 876 23.76 38.76 7.21
CA TRP A 876 23.76 38.44 8.65
C TRP A 876 22.39 38.53 9.32
N GLN A 877 21.33 38.76 8.55
CA GLN A 877 19.97 38.56 9.04
C GLN A 877 19.73 37.05 9.21
N ASP A 878 19.00 36.63 10.25
CA ASP A 878 18.58 35.22 10.43
C ASP A 878 19.73 34.19 10.35
N GLU A 879 20.83 34.44 11.07
CA GLU A 879 21.99 33.53 11.08
C GLU A 879 21.67 32.14 11.63
N ALA A 880 20.62 32.01 12.46
CA ALA A 880 20.19 30.75 13.07
C ALA A 880 19.71 29.72 12.03
N HIS A 881 19.07 30.17 10.95
CA HIS A 881 18.54 29.32 9.89
C HIS A 881 19.40 29.34 8.61
N ARG A 882 20.64 29.85 8.68
CA ARG A 882 21.54 29.98 7.51
C ARG A 882 22.83 29.17 7.64
N GLN A 883 23.30 28.66 6.51
CA GLN A 883 24.67 28.16 6.32
C GLN A 883 25.40 29.09 5.34
N TYR A 884 26.71 29.23 5.53
CA TYR A 884 27.50 30.22 4.82
C TYR A 884 28.75 29.56 4.22
N HIS A 885 28.94 29.76 2.93
CA HIS A 885 30.06 29.20 2.18
C HIS A 885 30.77 30.34 1.45
N TYR A 886 32.09 30.39 1.49
CA TYR A 886 32.87 31.38 0.74
C TYR A 886 34.12 30.76 0.12
N THR A 887 34.61 31.35 -0.96
CA THR A 887 35.89 30.97 -1.57
C THR A 887 36.96 32.02 -1.34
N THR A 888 38.21 31.62 -1.21
CA THR A 888 39.38 32.51 -1.33
C THR A 888 40.23 32.11 -2.54
N ASP A 889 40.78 33.09 -3.25
CA ASP A 889 41.83 32.85 -4.24
C ASP A 889 43.19 32.50 -3.59
N LYS A 890 44.21 32.28 -4.43
CA LYS A 890 45.59 31.95 -4.04
C LYS A 890 46.25 33.02 -3.14
N ASP A 891 45.80 34.27 -3.25
CA ASP A 891 46.31 35.43 -2.50
C ASP A 891 45.50 35.67 -1.22
N GLY A 892 44.54 34.79 -0.90
CA GLY A 892 43.71 34.82 0.30
C GLY A 892 42.51 35.79 0.21
N LYS A 893 42.27 36.41 -0.95
CA LYS A 893 41.19 37.37 -1.16
C LYS A 893 39.89 36.60 -1.44
N ILE A 894 38.77 37.03 -0.85
CA ILE A 894 37.48 36.30 -0.98
C ILE A 894 36.96 36.38 -2.42
N ALA A 895 36.94 35.28 -3.16
CA ALA A 895 36.54 35.26 -4.58
C ALA A 895 35.00 35.24 -4.76
N GLY A 896 34.26 34.61 -3.85
CA GLY A 896 32.81 34.43 -3.98
C GLY A 896 32.16 33.99 -2.66
N PHE A 897 30.84 34.09 -2.60
CA PHE A 897 30.06 33.90 -1.37
C PHE A 897 28.66 33.34 -1.67
N VAL A 898 28.25 32.29 -0.95
CA VAL A 898 26.95 31.62 -1.08
C VAL A 898 26.31 31.50 0.30
N ILE A 899 25.01 31.83 0.38
CA ILE A 899 24.19 31.67 1.59
C ILE A 899 23.10 30.64 1.30
N MET A 900 23.05 29.59 2.12
CA MET A 900 21.96 28.61 2.12
C MET A 900 20.99 28.95 3.26
N ALA A 901 19.76 29.35 2.93
CA ALA A 901 18.71 29.59 3.92
C ALA A 901 17.84 28.34 4.09
N GLN A 902 17.51 27.99 5.33
CA GLN A 902 16.72 26.82 5.66
C GLN A 902 15.23 27.11 5.51
N LEU A 903 14.56 26.34 4.65
CA LEU A 903 13.11 26.43 4.45
C LEU A 903 12.40 25.36 5.29
N SER A 904 11.06 25.29 5.20
CA SER A 904 10.28 24.17 5.73
C SER A 904 10.85 22.79 5.36
N PRO A 905 10.56 21.73 6.14
CA PRO A 905 10.93 20.36 5.77
C PRO A 905 10.41 19.96 4.38
N ASP A 906 9.23 20.45 3.98
CA ASP A 906 8.65 20.22 2.66
C ASP A 906 9.51 20.81 1.54
N HIS A 907 9.86 22.10 1.63
CA HIS A 907 10.54 22.85 0.56
C HIS A 907 12.08 22.77 0.60
N GLY A 908 12.69 22.39 1.75
CA GLY A 908 14.10 22.04 1.86
C GLY A 908 15.01 23.21 2.21
N TRP A 909 15.78 23.72 1.24
CA TRP A 909 16.70 24.85 1.39
C TRP A 909 16.60 25.82 0.20
N GLN A 910 17.05 27.06 0.39
CA GLN A 910 17.21 28.06 -0.66
C GLN A 910 18.68 28.47 -0.81
N VAL A 911 19.20 28.50 -2.05
CA VAL A 911 20.38 29.31 -2.41
C VAL A 911 19.94 30.78 -2.39
N LYS A 912 19.98 31.41 -1.20
CA LYS A 912 19.41 32.73 -0.94
C LYS A 912 20.22 33.84 -1.61
N PHE A 913 21.54 33.72 -1.59
CA PHE A 913 22.47 34.56 -2.35
C PHE A 913 23.59 33.70 -2.92
N SER A 914 24.06 34.05 -4.12
CA SER A 914 25.23 33.47 -4.78
C SER A 914 25.99 34.59 -5.50
N LEU A 915 27.02 35.13 -4.86
CA LEU A 915 27.76 36.31 -5.30
C LEU A 915 29.15 35.90 -5.80
N ASP A 916 29.42 36.21 -7.07
CA ASP A 916 30.75 36.14 -7.69
C ASP A 916 31.37 37.54 -7.63
N PHE A 917 32.47 37.72 -6.90
CA PHE A 917 32.99 39.06 -6.58
C PHE A 917 33.96 39.59 -7.66
N PRO A 918 34.10 40.92 -7.84
CA PRO A 918 34.96 41.49 -8.88
C PRO A 918 36.41 40.99 -8.78
N GLY A 919 36.90 40.38 -9.87
CA GLY A 919 38.24 39.77 -9.95
C GLY A 919 38.33 38.29 -9.57
N ALA A 920 37.22 37.58 -9.35
CA ALA A 920 37.21 36.15 -9.07
C ALA A 920 37.81 35.29 -10.21
N PRO A 921 38.54 34.21 -9.92
CA PRO A 921 38.97 33.24 -10.93
C PRO A 921 37.76 32.51 -11.57
N SER A 922 37.77 32.35 -12.89
CA SER A 922 36.66 31.70 -13.61
C SER A 922 36.41 30.28 -13.09
N GLY A 923 35.16 29.99 -12.71
CA GLY A 923 34.73 28.73 -12.09
C GLY A 923 34.59 28.76 -10.57
N ALA A 924 34.97 29.87 -9.89
CA ALA A 924 34.91 29.96 -8.43
C ALA A 924 33.47 29.85 -7.89
N ILE A 925 32.50 30.51 -8.54
CA ILE A 925 31.09 30.45 -8.12
C ILE A 925 30.44 29.10 -8.43
N GLU A 926 30.78 28.44 -9.56
CA GLU A 926 30.29 27.09 -9.86
C GLU A 926 30.84 26.04 -8.86
N LEU A 927 32.13 26.15 -8.50
CA LEU A 927 32.74 25.34 -7.43
C LEU A 927 31.99 25.55 -6.10
N LEU A 928 31.74 26.79 -5.71
CA LEU A 928 31.13 27.12 -4.43
C LEU A 928 29.67 26.69 -4.34
N VAL A 929 28.87 26.89 -5.40
CA VAL A 929 27.47 26.46 -5.44
C VAL A 929 27.37 24.93 -5.45
N MET A 930 28.16 24.23 -6.27
CA MET A 930 28.12 22.76 -6.28
C MET A 930 28.58 22.15 -4.95
N HIS A 931 29.54 22.78 -4.26
CA HIS A 931 29.92 22.39 -2.90
C HIS A 931 28.77 22.59 -1.90
N ALA A 932 28.14 23.77 -1.85
CA ALA A 932 27.01 24.04 -0.96
C ALA A 932 25.81 23.10 -1.20
N LEU A 933 25.52 22.76 -2.46
CA LEU A 933 24.52 21.73 -2.82
C LEU A 933 24.91 20.35 -2.28
N SER A 934 26.19 19.95 -2.40
CA SER A 934 26.66 18.66 -1.87
C SER A 934 26.58 18.56 -0.34
N GLN A 935 26.81 19.67 0.38
CA GLN A 935 26.61 19.73 1.83
C GLN A 935 25.12 19.57 2.20
N CYS A 936 24.22 20.20 1.44
CA CYS A 936 22.77 20.02 1.63
C CYS A 936 22.34 18.57 1.36
N ALA A 937 22.87 17.92 0.31
CA ALA A 937 22.62 16.50 0.01
C ALA A 937 23.12 15.57 1.14
N ALA A 938 24.34 15.80 1.64
CA ALA A 938 24.89 15.06 2.78
C ALA A 938 24.05 15.25 4.07
N GLY A 939 23.45 16.43 4.24
CA GLY A 939 22.46 16.73 5.28
C GLY A 939 21.05 16.16 5.02
N GLY A 940 20.85 15.33 3.99
CA GLY A 940 19.57 14.67 3.68
C GLY A 940 18.52 15.57 3.03
N ALA A 941 18.90 16.70 2.43
CA ALA A 941 17.97 17.54 1.70
C ALA A 941 17.52 16.90 0.39
N THR A 942 16.21 16.80 0.16
CA THR A 942 15.60 16.28 -1.08
C THR A 942 15.09 17.40 -2.01
N SER A 943 15.39 18.65 -1.69
CA SER A 943 14.97 19.84 -2.43
C SER A 943 15.89 21.01 -2.06
N VAL A 944 16.41 21.70 -3.08
CA VAL A 944 17.03 23.02 -2.96
C VAL A 944 16.48 23.91 -4.07
N THR A 945 16.16 25.16 -3.77
CA THR A 945 15.69 26.14 -4.76
C THR A 945 16.60 27.37 -4.87
N PHE A 946 16.63 28.01 -6.04
CA PHE A 946 17.35 29.27 -6.26
C PHE A 946 16.47 30.52 -6.05
N GLY A 947 15.21 30.38 -5.60
CA GLY A 947 14.23 31.48 -5.59
C GLY A 947 13.52 31.64 -6.93
N GLY A 948 12.29 32.14 -6.91
CA GLY A 948 11.49 32.46 -8.09
C GLY A 948 12.25 33.14 -9.23
N GLY A 949 12.25 32.51 -10.40
CA GLY A 949 12.70 33.07 -11.69
C GLY A 949 11.50 33.43 -12.59
N ALA A 950 11.70 34.36 -13.53
CA ALA A 950 10.68 34.71 -14.52
C ALA A 950 10.56 33.60 -15.57
N SER A 951 9.33 33.14 -15.85
CA SER A 951 9.10 32.10 -16.84
C SER A 951 9.06 32.68 -18.26
N SER A 952 9.49 31.91 -19.26
CA SER A 952 9.43 32.34 -20.67
C SER A 952 7.99 32.49 -21.22
N LYS A 953 6.97 32.06 -20.48
CA LYS A 953 5.57 32.01 -20.90
C LYS A 953 4.63 32.40 -19.77
N LEU A 954 3.51 33.06 -20.11
CA LEU A 954 2.37 33.23 -19.19
C LEU A 954 1.45 32.01 -19.28
N THR A 955 1.27 31.32 -18.17
CA THR A 955 0.37 30.16 -18.04
C THR A 955 -0.92 30.60 -17.32
N PRO A 956 -2.10 30.47 -17.95
CA PRO A 956 -3.36 30.84 -17.29
C PRO A 956 -3.73 29.81 -16.20
N GLY A 957 -4.14 30.30 -15.04
CA GLY A 957 -4.66 29.49 -13.95
C GLY A 957 -6.19 29.51 -13.88
N HIS A 958 -6.73 29.17 -12.71
CA HIS A 958 -8.15 29.11 -12.45
C HIS A 958 -8.89 30.46 -12.65
N ASN A 959 -10.19 30.33 -12.98
CA ASN A 959 -11.16 31.41 -13.19
C ASN A 959 -10.81 32.48 -14.26
N LEU A 960 -9.72 32.30 -15.02
CA LEU A 960 -9.29 33.19 -16.09
C LEU A 960 -9.84 32.72 -17.46
N LYS A 961 -10.28 33.65 -18.33
CA LYS A 961 -10.96 33.33 -19.60
C LYS A 961 -10.30 34.01 -20.81
N GLY A 962 -10.41 33.36 -21.98
CA GLY A 962 -9.56 33.53 -23.17
C GLY A 962 -9.25 34.95 -23.65
N THR A 963 -10.19 35.88 -23.61
CA THR A 963 -9.96 37.28 -24.05
C THR A 963 -9.03 38.05 -23.11
N ARG A 964 -9.07 37.81 -21.79
CA ARG A 964 -8.12 38.45 -20.85
C ARG A 964 -6.72 37.85 -20.94
N ILE A 965 -6.62 36.53 -21.18
CA ILE A 965 -5.34 35.81 -21.31
C ILE A 965 -4.49 36.42 -22.43
N LYS A 966 -5.08 36.71 -23.60
CA LYS A 966 -4.38 37.34 -24.73
C LYS A 966 -3.82 38.73 -24.41
N VAL A 967 -4.54 39.53 -23.61
CA VAL A 967 -4.11 40.88 -23.20
C VAL A 967 -2.96 40.79 -22.19
N LEU A 968 -3.11 39.98 -21.14
CA LEU A 968 -2.09 39.79 -20.11
C LEU A 968 -0.81 39.18 -20.71
N SER A 969 -0.93 38.19 -21.60
CA SER A 969 0.20 37.56 -22.27
C SER A 969 0.99 38.55 -23.13
N LYS A 970 0.32 39.42 -23.89
CA LYS A 970 0.99 40.45 -24.70
C LYS A 970 1.69 41.50 -23.83
N ALA A 971 1.07 41.92 -22.73
CA ALA A 971 1.71 42.84 -21.78
C ALA A 971 2.96 42.21 -21.14
N TYR A 972 2.85 40.96 -20.67
CA TYR A 972 3.97 40.24 -20.06
C TYR A 972 5.16 40.06 -21.02
N HIS A 973 4.92 39.67 -22.28
CA HIS A 973 6.00 39.52 -23.26
C HIS A 973 6.77 40.83 -23.51
N ALA A 974 6.09 41.97 -23.55
CA ALA A 974 6.76 43.27 -23.69
C ALA A 974 7.69 43.54 -22.49
N ILE A 975 7.15 43.43 -21.27
CA ILE A 975 7.86 43.70 -20.01
C ILE A 975 9.04 42.74 -19.81
N ALA A 976 8.86 41.44 -20.06
CA ALA A 976 9.91 40.44 -19.91
C ALA A 976 11.05 40.61 -20.93
N THR A 977 10.74 41.12 -22.13
CA THR A 977 11.74 41.44 -23.17
C THR A 977 12.51 42.71 -22.81
N GLU A 978 11.82 43.77 -22.36
CA GLU A 978 12.39 45.05 -21.97
C GLU A 978 13.34 44.92 -20.77
N LEU A 979 12.89 44.22 -19.72
CA LEU A 979 13.66 43.99 -18.48
C LEU A 979 14.57 42.74 -18.54
N LYS A 980 14.64 42.03 -19.68
CA LYS A 980 15.48 40.84 -19.92
C LYS A 980 15.37 39.73 -18.85
N LEU A 981 14.18 39.56 -18.27
CA LEU A 981 13.99 38.80 -17.03
C LEU A 981 14.37 37.30 -17.12
N THR A 982 14.35 36.72 -18.32
CA THR A 982 14.66 35.29 -18.55
C THR A 982 16.14 34.95 -18.47
N ALA A 983 17.05 35.92 -18.64
CA ALA A 983 18.49 35.64 -18.78
C ALA A 983 19.16 35.06 -17.51
N LYS A 984 18.56 35.24 -16.33
CA LYS A 984 19.06 34.65 -15.07
C LYS A 984 18.71 33.15 -14.92
N SER A 985 17.75 32.62 -15.69
CA SER A 985 17.30 31.22 -15.58
C SER A 985 18.29 30.22 -16.19
N GLU A 986 18.94 30.56 -17.32
CA GLU A 986 19.83 29.64 -18.05
C GLU A 986 21.02 29.10 -17.22
N PHE A 987 21.49 29.86 -16.23
CA PHE A 987 22.55 29.41 -15.33
C PHE A 987 22.07 28.34 -14.33
N ARG A 988 20.83 28.49 -13.86
CA ARG A 988 20.20 27.60 -12.87
C ARG A 988 19.74 26.29 -13.52
N GLU A 989 19.21 26.37 -14.73
CA GLU A 989 18.89 25.20 -15.58
C GLU A 989 20.14 24.33 -15.81
N LYS A 990 21.29 24.95 -16.13
CA LYS A 990 22.58 24.24 -16.25
C LYS A 990 23.07 23.62 -14.93
N LEU A 991 22.67 24.17 -13.78
CA LEU A 991 22.90 23.58 -12.46
C LEU A 991 21.89 22.48 -12.09
N GLY A 992 20.99 22.08 -13.00
CA GLY A 992 20.00 21.01 -12.82
C GLY A 992 18.63 21.47 -12.30
N ALA A 993 18.38 22.78 -12.21
CA ALA A 993 17.11 23.31 -11.72
C ALA A 993 15.96 23.16 -12.72
N GLN A 994 14.75 22.95 -12.19
CA GLN A 994 13.48 22.81 -12.90
C GLN A 994 12.46 23.83 -12.37
N ASP A 995 11.56 24.29 -13.23
CA ASP A 995 10.54 25.29 -12.92
C ASP A 995 9.34 24.67 -12.14
N ASP A 996 9.19 24.98 -10.85
CA ASP A 996 7.99 24.70 -10.03
C ASP A 996 7.02 25.91 -10.08
N PRO A 997 5.83 25.82 -10.72
CA PRO A 997 5.02 27.01 -11.01
C PRO A 997 4.50 27.74 -9.77
N ILE A 998 4.75 29.06 -9.71
CA ILE A 998 4.21 29.97 -8.69
C ILE A 998 3.27 31.02 -9.32
N TYR A 999 2.31 31.47 -8.53
CA TYR A 999 1.09 32.11 -9.05
C TYR A 999 0.88 33.54 -8.54
N VAL A 1000 0.35 34.38 -9.45
CA VAL A 1000 -0.25 35.67 -9.16
C VAL A 1000 -1.76 35.49 -9.09
N CYS A 1001 -2.34 35.78 -7.92
CA CYS A 1001 -3.75 35.60 -7.61
C CYS A 1001 -4.37 36.97 -7.27
N TYR A 1002 -5.55 37.27 -7.81
CA TYR A 1002 -6.23 38.54 -7.56
C TYR A 1002 -7.77 38.41 -7.51
N PRO A 1003 -8.46 39.23 -6.68
CA PRO A 1003 -9.92 39.15 -6.53
C PRO A 1003 -10.67 39.62 -7.79
N PRO A 1004 -11.99 39.33 -7.89
CA PRO A 1004 -12.85 39.90 -8.93
C PRO A 1004 -12.63 41.42 -9.08
N HIS A 1005 -12.31 41.85 -10.30
CA HIS A 1005 -12.01 43.26 -10.65
C HIS A 1005 -10.79 43.90 -9.93
N GLY A 1006 -9.97 43.13 -9.20
CA GLY A 1006 -8.81 43.65 -8.47
C GLY A 1006 -7.66 44.14 -9.35
N LEU A 1007 -7.32 43.40 -10.41
CA LEU A 1007 -6.21 43.72 -11.32
C LEU A 1007 -6.67 44.61 -12.48
N GLY A 1008 -6.83 45.91 -12.19
CA GLY A 1008 -6.93 46.98 -13.20
C GLY A 1008 -5.55 47.57 -13.57
N PRO A 1009 -5.48 48.58 -14.45
CA PRO A 1009 -4.22 49.20 -14.87
C PRO A 1009 -3.35 49.70 -13.72
N GLY A 1010 -3.97 50.29 -12.68
CA GLY A 1010 -3.25 50.70 -11.47
C GLY A 1010 -2.70 49.55 -10.62
N GLY A 1011 -3.34 48.36 -10.66
CA GLY A 1011 -2.82 47.17 -10.01
C GLY A 1011 -1.64 46.55 -10.77
N VAL A 1012 -1.67 46.59 -12.10
CA VAL A 1012 -0.51 46.21 -12.94
C VAL A 1012 0.66 47.17 -12.69
N LYS A 1013 0.42 48.49 -12.62
CA LYS A 1013 1.46 49.47 -12.26
C LYS A 1013 2.03 49.21 -10.85
N ALA A 1014 1.16 48.97 -9.85
CA ALA A 1014 1.60 48.68 -8.49
C ALA A 1014 2.50 47.43 -8.41
N ILE A 1015 2.18 46.36 -9.17
CA ILE A 1015 3.05 45.16 -9.25
C ILE A 1015 4.40 45.49 -9.90
N LEU A 1016 4.44 46.27 -10.99
CA LEU A 1016 5.71 46.61 -11.65
C LEU A 1016 6.60 47.47 -10.75
N THR A 1017 6.06 48.58 -10.25
CA THR A 1017 6.77 49.50 -9.34
C THR A 1017 7.01 48.95 -7.93
N PHE A 1018 6.62 47.70 -7.62
CA PHE A 1018 7.00 46.98 -6.40
C PHE A 1018 8.35 46.28 -6.53
N PHE A 1019 8.70 45.91 -7.76
CA PHE A 1019 9.89 45.15 -8.14
C PHE A 1019 11.01 46.02 -8.72
N GLU A 1020 10.79 47.32 -8.90
CA GLU A 1020 11.79 48.29 -9.36
C GLU A 1020 12.62 48.82 -8.18
N ASP A 1021 13.94 48.93 -8.35
CA ASP A 1021 14.85 49.57 -7.38
C ASP A 1021 14.42 51.02 -7.08
N THR A 1022 14.37 51.41 -5.81
CA THR A 1022 14.20 52.81 -5.37
C THR A 1022 15.53 53.60 -5.28
N ASP A 1023 16.64 52.99 -5.70
CA ASP A 1023 18.01 53.51 -5.60
C ASP A 1023 18.41 54.52 -6.70
N ASP A 1024 17.49 54.95 -7.57
CA ASP A 1024 17.68 56.16 -8.41
C ASP A 1024 17.60 57.39 -7.47
N GLY A 1025 18.74 57.69 -6.82
CA GLY A 1025 18.80 58.45 -5.57
C GLY A 1025 18.34 59.91 -5.62
N ASN A 1026 17.73 60.36 -4.52
CA ASN A 1026 17.37 61.75 -4.30
C ASN A 1026 17.58 62.16 -2.83
N ASN A 1027 18.84 62.36 -2.45
CA ASN A 1027 19.30 63.06 -1.25
C ASN A 1027 20.69 63.66 -1.50
#